data_AF-A0A2R6QN31-F1
#
_entry.id   AF-A0A2R6QN31-F1
#
_cell.length_a   1.000
_cell.length_b   1.000
_cell.length_c   1.000
_cell.angle_alpha   90.00
_cell.angle_beta   90.00
_cell.angle_gamma   90.00
#
_symmetry.space_group_name_H-M   'P 1'
#
loop_
_entity.id
_entity.type
_entity.pdbx_description
1 polymer ?
#
loop_
_entity_poly.entity_id
_entity_poly.type
_entity_poly.pdbx_seq_one_letter_code
_entity_poly.pdbx_strand_id
1 'polypeptide(L)'
;MTESRWRESIRSLGSHIDPEREEQLKKTKIEIDVKVAKIVKLIKNKNQGKKDGNVTKDSELLELIDDFHKQYQELYALYDNLRGEVKEKVEGLENKESSPSTSSSDSDSESYHSVDEASARSSPRHALIERVRDDLKNKLETPSLELVDMRNKLNVISEEKEALHSEYTEALNKIQESEKIMVELRVEAAQTESTKQKLRDECTQLKEKLVERERELLSLTKAHQINESEIPTQIKKLEHRISSLKLEHKNLCTQKRDLTEQTEARTMEAKQLGEENSGLRSHISVLEIKLKEKEDAISALRRNLQENKSGSKSEIEELMARANSLQLEVDTLRTRILELEMTSKEKEDELYALQIKLEENESDSKSKIEDLMQRVKVLQLEVDNLKSKKGELEEQVVFKSNEATAQVKGFMDQVNILQQELHSLSSQKSESESSLDKATQEISYFLVQIENLKEKLESKTMDLERMLEEKDGLERQVKDLELEAGSLRIKKSELEEQMRSKNNEADQLRVEKEGLHVRISESERLVTEKSDELSALQQKFVCLESDLSSQIKALEEELKIMHQELDSLQAEKSQLEFQIEREKQESLENLARMEKQNLELTSKITQHQTTLTGQEEAINKLNEEHKQIRDQYLASKLNFQVAEKKIEETAEEFCKKFEDSLRILSRRIQVAEQLHVENKDVYRRTKEKYEIENKDFKERVASTEVAVKKMKEISLTANDMLFGLDAVALKFEQCSGNFLNRISKASCEVLFAKDWVQRKNKALKHVQEDIDCLLAQLDTKEAEVLGLREKVWKLENKVRELEKMVKEKEEGMLGMGEEKREAIRQLCIWIDYHRSRSDYLKKILMEMTAVRSQRTS
;
A
#
# COMPACT_ATOMS: atom_id res chain seq x y z
N MET A 1 73.90 -41.70 76.79
CA MET A 1 73.75 -43.09 77.24
C MET A 1 72.26 -43.41 77.18
N THR A 2 71.69 -44.34 76.41
CA THR A 2 72.20 -45.50 75.67
C THR A 2 71.35 -45.68 74.40
N GLU A 3 71.85 -45.18 73.27
CA GLU A 3 71.36 -45.48 71.90
C GLU A 3 71.78 -46.89 71.44
N SER A 4 72.48 -47.63 72.30
CA SER A 4 73.02 -48.97 72.07
C SER A 4 71.99 -50.09 72.30
N ARG A 5 71.00 -49.90 73.18
CA ARG A 5 70.06 -50.97 73.55
C ARG A 5 68.95 -51.20 72.51
N TRP A 6 68.62 -50.18 71.71
CA TRP A 6 67.75 -50.32 70.54
C TRP A 6 68.46 -50.90 69.31
N ARG A 7 69.78 -50.64 69.15
CA ARG A 7 70.59 -51.24 68.07
C ARG A 7 70.93 -52.72 68.32
N GLU A 8 70.92 -53.19 69.56
CA GLU A 8 71.12 -54.61 69.89
C GLU A 8 69.86 -55.46 69.65
N SER A 9 68.66 -54.92 69.86
CA SER A 9 67.40 -55.65 69.57
C SER A 9 67.12 -55.81 68.06
N ILE A 10 67.63 -54.92 67.21
CA ILE A 10 67.54 -55.08 65.73
C ILE A 10 68.60 -56.06 65.22
N ARG A 11 69.68 -56.29 65.97
CA ARG A 11 70.76 -57.21 65.58
C ARG A 11 70.36 -58.69 65.73
N SER A 12 69.37 -59.02 66.56
CA SER A 12 68.83 -60.37 66.73
C SER A 12 67.65 -60.73 65.81
N LEU A 13 67.22 -59.81 64.93
CA LEU A 13 66.25 -60.09 63.85
C LEU A 13 66.93 -60.24 62.47
N GLY A 14 68.25 -59.98 62.40
CA GLY A 14 69.07 -60.12 61.20
C GLY A 14 69.57 -61.53 60.90
N SER A 15 69.21 -62.56 61.68
CA SER A 15 69.64 -63.94 61.47
C SER A 15 68.67 -64.80 60.64
N HIS A 16 67.57 -64.21 60.14
CA HIS A 16 66.53 -64.95 59.38
C HIS A 16 66.12 -64.30 58.05
N ILE A 17 66.92 -63.35 57.56
CA ILE A 17 66.81 -62.84 56.19
C ILE A 17 67.81 -63.63 55.35
N ASP A 18 67.32 -64.25 54.30
CA ASP A 18 68.15 -64.92 53.28
C ASP A 18 69.20 -63.92 52.76
N PRO A 19 70.51 -64.17 52.93
CA PRO A 19 71.56 -63.24 52.53
C PRO A 19 71.49 -62.89 51.03
N GLU A 20 70.93 -63.77 50.21
CA GLU A 20 70.70 -63.54 48.79
C GLU A 20 69.61 -62.47 48.54
N ARG A 21 68.56 -62.40 49.39
CA ARG A 21 67.52 -61.36 49.32
C ARG A 21 68.00 -60.00 49.81
N GLU A 22 68.88 -59.96 50.81
CA GLU A 22 69.47 -58.70 51.31
C GLU A 22 70.45 -58.09 50.28
N GLU A 23 71.20 -58.93 49.57
CA GLU A 23 72.09 -58.50 48.49
C GLU A 23 71.31 -58.02 47.25
N GLN A 24 70.18 -58.66 46.92
CA GLN A 24 69.24 -58.19 45.89
C GLN A 24 68.64 -56.81 46.23
N LEU A 25 68.27 -56.57 47.49
CA LEU A 25 67.78 -55.26 47.98
C LEU A 25 68.84 -54.16 47.93
N LYS A 26 70.12 -54.48 48.19
CA LYS A 26 71.23 -53.52 48.03
C LYS A 26 71.48 -53.20 46.56
N LYS A 27 71.37 -54.19 45.66
CA LYS A 27 71.56 -54.02 44.22
C LYS A 27 70.45 -53.18 43.58
N THR A 28 69.19 -53.43 43.93
CA THR A 28 68.04 -52.63 43.47
C THR A 28 68.06 -51.22 44.04
N LYS A 29 68.48 -51.03 45.29
CA LYS A 29 68.67 -49.69 45.88
C LYS A 29 69.72 -48.86 45.13
N ILE A 30 70.86 -49.45 44.79
CA ILE A 30 71.91 -48.77 44.00
C ILE A 30 71.39 -48.43 42.59
N GLU A 31 70.63 -49.33 41.97
CA GLU A 31 70.05 -49.13 40.64
C GLU A 31 68.99 -48.01 40.62
N ILE A 32 68.16 -47.95 41.66
CA ILE A 32 67.18 -46.87 41.92
C ILE A 32 67.92 -45.53 42.13
N ASP A 33 68.97 -45.48 42.96
CA ASP A 33 69.75 -44.26 43.22
C ASP A 33 70.44 -43.72 41.95
N VAL A 34 70.94 -44.61 41.07
CA VAL A 34 71.53 -44.24 39.76
C VAL A 34 70.46 -43.68 38.81
N LYS A 35 69.26 -44.27 38.78
CA LYS A 35 68.14 -43.77 37.95
C LYS A 35 67.61 -42.43 38.45
N VAL A 36 67.49 -42.23 39.77
CA VAL A 36 67.10 -40.94 40.38
C VAL A 36 68.13 -39.85 40.07
N ALA A 37 69.43 -40.15 40.13
CA ALA A 37 70.48 -39.22 39.74
C ALA A 37 70.38 -38.81 38.25
N LYS A 38 69.92 -39.72 37.38
CA LYS A 38 69.70 -39.49 35.94
C LYS A 38 68.45 -38.62 35.69
N ILE A 39 67.35 -38.87 36.41
CA ILE A 39 66.12 -38.05 36.39
C ILE A 39 66.42 -36.62 36.87
N VAL A 40 67.15 -36.45 37.97
CA VAL A 40 67.54 -35.14 38.49
C VAL A 40 68.44 -34.38 37.51
N LYS A 41 69.31 -35.07 36.75
CA LYS A 41 70.13 -34.46 35.69
C LYS A 41 69.28 -33.98 34.50
N LEU A 42 68.29 -34.76 34.07
CA LEU A 42 67.38 -34.40 32.98
C LEU A 42 66.48 -33.22 33.35
N ILE A 43 65.99 -33.18 34.61
CA ILE A 43 65.20 -32.05 35.13
C ILE A 43 66.06 -30.79 35.30
N LYS A 44 67.31 -30.89 35.77
CA LYS A 44 68.23 -29.74 35.85
C LYS A 44 68.54 -29.13 34.48
N ASN A 45 68.65 -29.94 33.43
CA ASN A 45 68.90 -29.46 32.07
C ASN A 45 67.68 -28.79 31.41
N LYS A 46 66.45 -29.09 31.86
CA LYS A 46 65.20 -28.47 31.36
C LYS A 46 65.01 -27.04 31.88
N ASN A 47 65.67 -26.66 32.98
CA ASN A 47 65.56 -25.34 33.63
C ASN A 47 66.62 -24.32 33.16
N GLN A 48 67.54 -24.68 32.25
CA GLN A 48 68.42 -23.71 31.58
C GLN A 48 67.86 -23.41 30.19
N GLY A 49 67.17 -22.28 30.08
CA GLY A 49 66.42 -21.90 28.87
C GLY A 49 67.28 -21.82 27.61
N LYS A 50 67.15 -22.82 26.74
CA LYS A 50 67.27 -22.67 25.29
C LYS A 50 66.17 -23.48 24.61
N LYS A 51 65.33 -22.76 23.85
CA LYS A 51 64.31 -23.31 22.98
C LYS A 51 64.97 -24.22 21.95
N ASP A 52 64.74 -25.53 22.06
CA ASP A 52 64.61 -26.40 20.90
C ASP A 52 63.75 -27.60 21.28
N GLY A 53 62.65 -27.77 20.56
CA GLY A 53 61.73 -28.88 20.72
C GLY A 53 62.39 -30.18 20.30
N ASN A 54 62.64 -31.05 21.26
CA ASN A 54 62.95 -32.44 20.98
C ASN A 54 62.04 -33.35 21.79
N VAL A 55 60.94 -33.75 21.15
CA VAL A 55 59.86 -34.60 21.70
C VAL A 55 60.40 -35.95 22.23
N THR A 56 61.58 -36.37 21.78
CA THR A 56 62.25 -37.60 22.24
C THR A 56 62.74 -37.55 23.69
N LYS A 57 63.17 -36.39 24.21
CA LYS A 57 63.69 -36.27 25.58
C LYS A 57 62.59 -36.28 26.65
N ASP A 58 61.40 -35.80 26.31
CA ASP A 58 60.22 -35.85 27.18
C ASP A 58 59.60 -37.25 27.20
N SER A 59 59.70 -37.99 26.08
CA SER A 59 59.37 -39.42 26.02
C SER A 59 60.33 -40.24 26.89
N GLU A 60 61.64 -40.04 26.80
CA GLU A 60 62.63 -40.73 27.63
C GLU A 60 62.45 -40.44 29.13
N LEU A 61 62.03 -39.22 29.50
CA LEU A 61 61.75 -38.86 30.89
C LEU A 61 60.45 -39.52 31.40
N LEU A 62 59.41 -39.58 30.57
CA LEU A 62 58.16 -40.27 30.90
C LEU A 62 58.37 -41.78 31.06
N GLU A 63 59.15 -42.40 30.18
CA GLU A 63 59.47 -43.84 30.24
C GLU A 63 60.29 -44.17 31.49
N LEU A 64 61.23 -43.29 31.89
CA LEU A 64 62.04 -43.47 33.10
C LEU A 64 61.24 -43.24 34.40
N ILE A 65 60.20 -42.39 34.36
CA ILE A 65 59.28 -42.17 35.49
C ILE A 65 58.30 -43.34 35.63
N ASP A 66 57.79 -43.89 34.53
CA ASP A 66 56.88 -45.03 34.54
C ASP A 66 57.61 -46.32 34.97
N ASP A 67 58.86 -46.52 34.52
CA ASP A 67 59.73 -47.60 34.99
C ASP A 67 60.06 -47.46 36.49
N PHE A 68 60.32 -46.24 36.97
CA PHE A 68 60.54 -45.98 38.40
C PHE A 68 59.29 -46.28 39.24
N HIS A 69 58.11 -45.94 38.74
CA HIS A 69 56.85 -46.22 39.43
C HIS A 69 56.56 -47.73 39.50
N LYS A 70 56.85 -48.48 38.42
CA LYS A 70 56.78 -49.95 38.42
C LYS A 70 57.74 -50.59 39.42
N GLN A 71 59.01 -50.18 39.42
CA GLN A 71 60.00 -50.71 40.36
C GLN A 71 59.68 -50.36 41.81
N TYR A 72 59.09 -49.19 42.07
CA TYR A 72 58.60 -48.83 43.40
C TYR A 72 57.40 -49.69 43.85
N GLN A 73 56.45 -49.97 42.95
CA GLN A 73 55.31 -50.85 43.25
C GLN A 73 55.77 -52.30 43.51
N GLU A 74 56.74 -52.81 42.76
CA GLU A 74 57.33 -54.14 42.98
C GLU A 74 58.06 -54.23 44.32
N LEU A 75 58.80 -53.19 44.71
CA LEU A 75 59.47 -53.11 46.02
C LEU A 75 58.46 -53.07 47.17
N TYR A 76 57.35 -52.34 47.00
CA TYR A 76 56.26 -52.29 47.98
C TYR A 76 55.56 -53.65 48.12
N ALA A 77 55.35 -54.36 47.01
CA ALA A 77 54.81 -55.71 47.03
C ALA A 77 55.76 -56.71 47.72
N LEU A 78 57.08 -56.57 47.53
CA LEU A 78 58.09 -57.36 48.23
C LEU A 78 58.12 -57.07 49.73
N TYR A 79 57.96 -55.81 50.13
CA TYR A 79 57.85 -55.41 51.54
C TYR A 79 56.55 -55.93 52.19
N ASP A 80 55.44 -55.91 51.45
CA ASP A 80 54.16 -56.48 51.88
C ASP A 80 54.23 -58.00 52.03
N ASN A 81 54.93 -58.69 51.13
CA ASN A 81 55.17 -60.13 51.20
C ASN A 81 56.11 -60.48 52.38
N LEU A 82 57.14 -59.69 52.65
CA LEU A 82 58.00 -59.84 53.84
C LEU A 82 57.23 -59.59 55.14
N ARG A 83 56.31 -58.61 55.16
CA ARG A 83 55.40 -58.39 56.28
C ARG A 83 54.44 -59.56 56.46
N GLY A 84 54.01 -60.19 55.37
CA GLY A 84 53.23 -61.44 55.36
C GLY A 84 54.02 -62.63 55.92
N GLU A 85 55.24 -62.89 55.43
CA GLU A 85 56.12 -63.98 55.90
C GLU A 85 56.52 -63.82 57.38
N VAL A 86 56.67 -62.58 57.88
CA VAL A 86 56.90 -62.31 59.31
C VAL A 86 55.63 -62.54 60.14
N LYS A 87 54.43 -62.32 59.58
CA LYS A 87 53.16 -62.58 60.26
C LYS A 87 52.86 -64.09 60.32
N GLU A 88 53.17 -64.82 59.25
CA GLU A 88 52.97 -66.27 59.13
C GLU A 88 53.98 -67.07 59.99
N LYS A 89 55.21 -66.56 60.21
CA LYS A 89 56.18 -67.16 61.15
C LYS A 89 55.96 -66.80 62.63
N VAL A 90 55.03 -65.89 62.93
CA VAL A 90 54.63 -65.52 64.31
C VAL A 90 53.35 -66.28 64.75
N GLU A 91 52.67 -66.99 63.84
CA GLU A 91 51.48 -67.82 64.11
C GLU A 91 51.78 -69.33 64.05
N GLY A 92 52.90 -69.75 64.65
CA GLY A 92 53.31 -71.14 64.75
C GLY A 92 53.55 -71.58 66.19
N LEU A 93 52.50 -71.60 67.02
CA LEU A 93 52.29 -72.50 68.16
C LEU A 93 50.92 -72.20 68.81
N GLU A 94 50.20 -73.28 69.13
CA GLU A 94 48.92 -73.36 69.87
C GLU A 94 47.61 -73.10 69.08
N ASN A 95 47.09 -74.17 68.45
CA ASN A 95 45.81 -74.77 68.86
C ASN A 95 45.45 -76.03 68.05
N LYS A 96 45.67 -77.20 68.65
CA LYS A 96 44.85 -78.42 68.55
C LYS A 96 44.63 -78.80 70.02
N GLU A 97 43.43 -79.07 70.52
CA GLU A 97 42.59 -80.20 70.12
C GLU A 97 41.10 -79.96 70.35
N SER A 98 40.32 -80.84 69.73
CA SER A 98 38.88 -80.81 69.49
C SER A 98 38.05 -81.45 70.61
N SER A 99 36.97 -80.75 70.98
CA SER A 99 35.63 -81.28 71.38
C SER A 99 35.53 -82.07 72.73
N PRO A 100 34.33 -82.22 73.32
CA PRO A 100 33.87 -81.36 74.42
C PRO A 100 33.59 -82.14 75.73
N SER A 101 33.71 -81.48 76.89
CA SER A 101 32.79 -81.59 78.06
C SER A 101 33.34 -80.95 79.37
N THR A 102 32.41 -80.23 80.04
CA THR A 102 32.18 -80.05 81.49
C THR A 102 33.04 -79.17 82.43
N SER A 103 32.30 -78.24 83.08
CA SER A 103 32.43 -77.65 84.44
C SER A 103 33.63 -76.75 84.77
N SER A 104 33.57 -75.76 85.65
CA SER A 104 32.56 -74.82 86.16
C SER A 104 33.32 -73.87 87.10
N SER A 105 32.90 -72.61 87.18
CA SER A 105 32.74 -71.83 88.43
C SER A 105 33.32 -70.42 88.36
N ASP A 106 32.42 -69.47 88.58
CA ASP A 106 32.64 -68.07 88.93
C ASP A 106 33.32 -67.94 90.30
N SER A 107 34.02 -66.82 90.56
CA SER A 107 33.87 -66.12 91.86
C SER A 107 34.56 -64.75 91.91
N ASP A 108 33.82 -63.78 92.45
CA ASP A 108 34.16 -62.39 92.74
C ASP A 108 34.94 -62.17 94.07
N SER A 109 35.68 -61.05 94.10
CA SER A 109 35.93 -60.05 95.18
C SER A 109 36.37 -60.36 96.64
N GLU A 110 37.41 -59.60 97.05
CA GLU A 110 37.57 -58.77 98.28
C GLU A 110 38.13 -59.33 99.62
N SER A 111 39.32 -58.81 99.97
CA SER A 111 39.64 -58.07 101.23
C SER A 111 40.36 -58.70 102.44
N TYR A 112 41.22 -57.82 103.02
CA TYR A 112 41.69 -57.61 104.41
C TYR A 112 42.89 -58.37 105.06
N HIS A 113 43.99 -57.58 105.17
CA HIS A 113 44.96 -57.29 106.25
C HIS A 113 45.63 -58.34 107.18
N SER A 114 46.94 -58.08 107.35
CA SER A 114 47.89 -58.52 108.37
C SER A 114 47.42 -58.39 109.82
N VAL A 115 47.98 -59.22 110.70
CA VAL A 115 47.89 -59.11 112.16
C VAL A 115 49.29 -59.03 112.73
N ASP A 116 49.50 -58.09 113.65
CA ASP A 116 50.68 -57.98 114.48
C ASP A 116 50.31 -57.95 115.96
N GLU A 117 51.29 -58.36 116.77
CA GLU A 117 51.50 -58.06 118.20
C GLU A 117 50.85 -58.86 119.36
N ALA A 118 51.77 -59.23 120.28
CA ALA A 118 51.69 -59.19 121.75
C ALA A 118 51.23 -60.42 122.57
N SER A 119 52.24 -61.00 123.25
CA SER A 119 52.38 -61.02 124.73
C SER A 119 51.61 -62.05 125.59
N ALA A 120 52.44 -62.78 126.36
CA ALA A 120 52.29 -63.15 127.78
C ALA A 120 51.52 -64.43 128.21
N ARG A 121 52.33 -65.29 128.87
CA ARG A 121 52.08 -66.04 130.13
C ARG A 121 51.04 -67.18 130.13
N SER A 122 51.54 -68.42 130.21
CA SER A 122 51.66 -69.18 131.48
C SER A 122 52.07 -70.65 131.26
N SER A 123 53.04 -71.08 132.05
CA SER A 123 53.50 -72.47 132.32
C SER A 123 52.54 -73.11 133.38
N PRO A 124 52.67 -74.37 133.93
CA PRO A 124 53.84 -75.28 133.92
C PRO A 124 53.61 -76.84 134.08
N ARG A 125 54.76 -77.57 134.05
CA ARG A 125 55.11 -78.89 134.67
C ARG A 125 54.64 -80.19 133.98
N HIS A 126 55.35 -81.33 133.97
CA HIS A 126 56.47 -81.93 134.76
C HIS A 126 57.27 -82.87 133.80
N ALA A 127 58.61 -82.92 133.74
CA ALA A 127 59.66 -83.38 134.69
C ALA A 127 60.04 -84.87 134.59
N LEU A 128 61.36 -85.13 134.50
CA LEU A 128 62.22 -86.26 134.96
C LEU A 128 63.38 -86.43 133.93
N ILE A 129 64.68 -86.56 134.24
CA ILE A 129 65.54 -86.44 135.43
C ILE A 129 67.01 -86.50 134.94
N GLU A 130 67.92 -85.76 135.62
CA GLU A 130 69.38 -85.98 135.91
C GLU A 130 70.39 -86.43 134.81
N ARG A 131 71.72 -86.17 134.84
CA ARG A 131 72.72 -85.84 135.88
C ARG A 131 74.00 -85.38 135.13
N VAL A 132 74.70 -84.27 135.41
CA VAL A 132 75.86 -84.03 136.31
C VAL A 132 76.42 -82.71 135.74
N ARG A 133 76.38 -81.51 136.33
CA ARG A 133 77.00 -80.94 137.55
C ARG A 133 78.52 -81.12 137.69
N ASP A 134 79.22 -80.04 137.34
CA ASP A 134 80.43 -79.53 137.98
C ASP A 134 81.73 -80.33 137.87
N ASP A 135 82.11 -80.79 136.67
CA ASP A 135 83.52 -81.18 136.48
C ASP A 135 84.13 -81.05 135.07
N LEU A 136 83.75 -80.03 134.28
CA LEU A 136 84.69 -79.41 133.33
C LEU A 136 84.27 -77.98 133.03
N LYS A 137 84.36 -77.17 134.08
CA LYS A 137 84.49 -75.70 134.09
C LYS A 137 85.72 -75.19 133.33
N ASN A 138 86.28 -76.00 132.42
CA ASN A 138 87.41 -75.68 131.56
C ASN A 138 87.19 -76.40 130.22
N LYS A 139 86.93 -75.61 129.16
CA LYS A 139 86.76 -76.00 127.75
C LYS A 139 85.34 -76.45 127.36
N LEU A 140 84.52 -75.49 126.90
CA LEU A 140 84.02 -75.51 125.52
C LEU A 140 83.42 -74.14 125.15
N GLU A 141 84.31 -73.15 125.17
CA GLU A 141 84.14 -71.77 124.74
C GLU A 141 84.19 -71.70 123.21
N THR A 142 83.17 -72.18 122.48
CA THR A 142 83.10 -72.09 120.99
C THR A 142 81.72 -72.41 120.39
N PRO A 143 80.57 -72.04 120.99
CA PRO A 143 79.52 -71.44 120.13
C PRO A 143 78.51 -70.54 120.88
N SER A 144 78.79 -69.25 121.03
CA SER A 144 77.77 -68.23 121.39
C SER A 144 77.69 -67.07 120.39
N LEU A 145 78.67 -66.93 119.49
CA LEU A 145 78.67 -65.91 118.43
C LEU A 145 77.77 -66.27 117.23
N GLU A 146 77.65 -67.55 116.86
CA GLU A 146 76.92 -67.96 115.64
C GLU A 146 75.40 -67.71 115.73
N LEU A 147 74.81 -67.82 116.93
CA LEU A 147 73.38 -67.55 117.12
C LEU A 147 73.03 -66.05 117.05
N VAL A 148 73.96 -65.18 117.43
CA VAL A 148 73.79 -63.72 117.32
C VAL A 148 73.92 -63.27 115.87
N ASP A 149 74.87 -63.84 115.13
CA ASP A 149 75.07 -63.55 113.70
C ASP A 149 73.86 -63.96 112.84
N MET A 150 73.26 -65.12 113.11
CA MET A 150 72.03 -65.57 112.41
C MET A 150 70.82 -64.69 112.70
N ARG A 151 70.69 -64.14 113.91
CA ARG A 151 69.57 -63.24 114.27
C ARG A 151 69.68 -61.89 113.56
N ASN A 152 70.89 -61.33 113.46
CA ASN A 152 71.11 -60.09 112.72
C ASN A 152 70.86 -60.29 111.21
N LYS A 153 71.27 -61.43 110.63
CA LYS A 153 70.93 -61.78 109.23
C LYS A 153 69.43 -61.91 109.01
N LEU A 154 68.69 -62.48 109.97
CA LEU A 154 67.24 -62.60 109.86
C LEU A 154 66.52 -61.24 109.86
N ASN A 155 66.99 -60.29 110.67
CA ASN A 155 66.45 -58.92 110.69
C ASN A 155 66.76 -58.16 109.39
N VAL A 156 67.98 -58.27 108.87
CA VAL A 156 68.35 -57.67 107.57
C VAL A 156 67.49 -58.24 106.44
N ILE A 157 67.24 -59.56 106.44
CA ILE A 157 66.34 -60.18 105.45
C ILE A 157 64.89 -59.71 105.62
N SER A 158 64.43 -59.46 106.85
CA SER A 158 63.08 -58.93 107.11
C SER A 158 62.93 -57.50 106.61
N GLU A 159 63.92 -56.65 106.88
CA GLU A 159 63.96 -55.26 106.41
C GLU A 159 64.06 -55.20 104.87
N GLU A 160 64.88 -56.05 104.25
CA GLU A 160 64.94 -56.20 102.78
C GLU A 160 63.62 -56.70 102.20
N LYS A 161 62.94 -57.64 102.87
CA LYS A 161 61.63 -58.13 102.43
C LYS A 161 60.56 -57.04 102.48
N GLU A 162 60.56 -56.21 103.52
CA GLU A 162 59.63 -55.08 103.67
C GLU A 162 59.92 -53.98 102.63
N ALA A 163 61.20 -53.66 102.38
CA ALA A 163 61.60 -52.73 101.33
C ALA A 163 61.18 -53.23 99.93
N LEU A 164 61.43 -54.50 99.61
CA LEU A 164 61.00 -55.13 98.35
C LEU A 164 59.47 -55.15 98.22
N HIS A 165 58.73 -55.34 99.31
CA HIS A 165 57.27 -55.31 99.26
C HIS A 165 56.74 -53.89 99.00
N SER A 166 57.34 -52.87 99.63
CA SER A 166 57.02 -51.47 99.36
C SER A 166 57.32 -51.12 97.88
N GLU A 167 58.48 -51.50 97.36
CA GLU A 167 58.82 -51.32 95.94
C GLU A 167 57.88 -52.07 94.99
N TYR A 168 57.48 -53.30 95.34
CA TYR A 168 56.50 -54.07 94.57
C TYR A 168 55.13 -53.38 94.51
N THR A 169 54.64 -52.87 95.65
CA THR A 169 53.36 -52.15 95.69
C THR A 169 53.41 -50.83 94.91
N GLU A 170 54.53 -50.11 94.94
CA GLU A 170 54.72 -48.90 94.15
C GLU A 170 54.79 -49.21 92.64
N ALA A 171 55.46 -50.29 92.25
CA ALA A 171 55.48 -50.76 90.87
C ALA A 171 54.08 -51.16 90.38
N LEU A 172 53.28 -51.83 91.23
CA LEU A 172 51.91 -52.22 90.90
C LEU A 172 51.02 -50.99 90.65
N ASN A 173 51.11 -49.97 91.49
CA ASN A 173 50.36 -48.72 91.32
C ASN A 173 50.77 -47.99 90.03
N LYS A 174 52.08 -47.94 89.71
CA LYS A 174 52.57 -47.37 88.44
C LYS A 174 52.08 -48.15 87.22
N ILE A 175 51.99 -49.47 87.31
CA ILE A 175 51.43 -50.32 86.25
C ILE A 175 49.94 -50.01 86.07
N GLN A 176 49.15 -49.98 87.15
CA GLN A 176 47.72 -49.64 87.07
C GLN A 176 47.48 -48.24 86.51
N GLU A 177 48.30 -47.26 86.86
CA GLU A 177 48.20 -45.91 86.34
C GLU A 177 48.55 -45.84 84.85
N SER A 178 49.55 -46.61 84.41
CA SER A 178 49.89 -46.75 82.98
C SER A 178 48.78 -47.47 82.18
N GLU A 179 48.10 -48.46 82.78
CA GLU A 179 46.96 -49.15 82.18
C GLU A 179 45.77 -48.19 81.98
N LYS A 180 45.50 -47.33 82.97
CA LYS A 180 44.46 -46.30 82.86
C LYS A 180 44.74 -45.33 81.71
N ILE A 181 45.99 -44.86 81.59
CA ILE A 181 46.41 -43.98 80.47
C ILE A 181 46.28 -44.71 79.13
N MET A 182 46.64 -45.99 79.05
CA MET A 182 46.49 -46.76 77.81
C MET A 182 45.02 -46.92 77.38
N VAL A 183 44.09 -47.08 78.33
CA VAL A 183 42.66 -47.14 78.02
C VAL A 183 42.16 -45.79 77.50
N GLU A 184 42.55 -44.68 78.12
CA GLU A 184 42.19 -43.33 77.65
C GLU A 184 42.72 -43.04 76.24
N LEU A 185 43.99 -43.37 75.96
CA LEU A 185 44.58 -43.21 74.62
C LEU A 185 43.90 -44.09 73.56
N ARG A 186 43.42 -45.29 73.92
CA ARG A 186 42.65 -46.16 73.01
C ARG A 186 41.29 -45.55 72.65
N VAL A 187 40.62 -44.91 73.60
CA VAL A 187 39.35 -44.20 73.33
C VAL A 187 39.58 -43.00 72.42
N GLU A 188 40.64 -42.22 72.66
CA GLU A 188 40.99 -41.08 71.81
C GLU A 188 41.40 -41.51 70.39
N ALA A 189 42.15 -42.62 70.25
CA ALA A 189 42.47 -43.24 68.96
C ALA A 189 41.20 -43.71 68.21
N ALA A 190 40.24 -44.31 68.91
CA ALA A 190 38.97 -44.71 68.32
C ALA A 190 38.14 -43.50 67.84
N GLN A 191 38.16 -42.41 68.61
CA GLN A 191 37.42 -41.18 68.28
C GLN A 191 38.04 -40.43 67.10
N THR A 192 39.37 -40.41 67.00
CA THR A 192 40.09 -39.82 65.85
C THR A 192 39.92 -40.64 64.56
N GLU A 193 39.87 -41.97 64.62
CA GLU A 193 39.58 -42.77 63.42
C GLU A 193 38.12 -42.59 62.96
N SER A 194 37.18 -42.40 63.90
CA SER A 194 35.77 -42.08 63.58
C SER A 194 35.62 -40.73 62.86
N THR A 195 36.32 -39.67 63.31
CA THR A 195 36.27 -38.36 62.62
C THR A 195 36.97 -38.41 61.26
N LYS A 196 38.08 -39.13 61.15
CA LYS A 196 38.79 -39.34 59.88
C LYS A 196 37.95 -40.12 58.86
N GLN A 197 37.13 -41.07 59.30
CA GLN A 197 36.20 -41.78 58.41
C GLN A 197 35.10 -40.84 57.89
N LYS A 198 34.48 -40.03 58.75
CA LYS A 198 33.47 -39.03 58.34
C LYS A 198 34.00 -38.04 57.30
N LEU A 199 35.20 -37.50 57.50
CA LEU A 199 35.83 -36.59 56.54
C LEU A 199 36.15 -37.28 55.21
N ARG A 200 36.49 -38.58 55.23
CA ARG A 200 36.70 -39.37 54.02
C ARG A 200 35.40 -39.50 53.22
N ASP A 201 34.30 -39.81 53.89
CA ASP A 201 32.99 -39.96 53.27
C ASP A 201 32.51 -38.62 52.66
N GLU A 202 32.70 -37.50 53.36
CA GLU A 202 32.41 -36.15 52.83
C GLU A 202 33.25 -35.81 51.59
N CYS A 203 34.55 -36.14 51.59
CA CYS A 203 35.42 -35.99 50.43
C CYS A 203 34.94 -36.80 49.23
N THR A 204 34.42 -38.02 49.45
CA THR A 204 33.86 -38.83 48.36
C THR A 204 32.58 -38.21 47.78
N GLN A 205 31.69 -37.70 48.62
CA GLN A 205 30.45 -37.05 48.16
C GLN A 205 30.71 -35.76 47.37
N LEU A 206 31.67 -34.93 47.81
CA LEU A 206 32.02 -33.71 47.08
C LEU A 206 32.65 -34.04 45.72
N LYS A 207 33.43 -35.12 45.63
CA LYS A 207 34.03 -35.57 44.38
C LYS A 207 32.99 -36.05 43.38
N GLU A 208 31.96 -36.78 43.84
CA GLU A 208 30.83 -37.16 42.98
C GLU A 208 30.05 -35.94 42.47
N LYS A 209 29.77 -34.95 43.33
CA LYS A 209 29.10 -33.71 42.92
C LYS A 209 29.89 -32.90 41.91
N LEU A 210 31.23 -32.89 42.02
CA LEU A 210 32.09 -32.21 41.05
C LEU A 210 31.99 -32.87 39.68
N VAL A 211 32.03 -34.20 39.62
CA VAL A 211 31.89 -34.96 38.37
C VAL A 211 30.51 -34.74 37.74
N GLU A 212 29.44 -34.67 38.54
CA GLU A 212 28.09 -34.34 38.05
C GLU A 212 28.08 -32.96 37.37
N ARG A 213 28.70 -31.95 38.00
CA ARG A 213 28.80 -30.58 37.47
C ARG A 213 29.65 -30.49 36.22
N GLU A 214 30.73 -31.25 36.14
CA GLU A 214 31.56 -31.34 34.93
C GLU A 214 30.76 -31.92 33.75
N ARG A 215 29.89 -32.93 33.99
CA ARG A 215 29.00 -33.46 32.95
C ARG A 215 27.94 -32.45 32.51
N GLU A 216 27.34 -31.73 33.46
CA GLU A 216 26.37 -30.65 33.17
C GLU A 216 27.00 -29.58 32.27
N LEU A 217 28.20 -29.08 32.60
CA LEU A 217 28.91 -28.08 31.79
C LEU A 217 29.26 -28.57 30.39
N LEU A 218 29.67 -29.83 30.24
CA LEU A 218 29.94 -30.44 28.93
C LEU A 218 28.68 -30.53 28.06
N SER A 219 27.53 -30.86 28.67
CA SER A 219 26.25 -30.89 27.96
C SER A 219 25.81 -29.49 27.50
N LEU A 220 25.99 -28.49 28.37
CA LEU A 220 25.64 -27.10 28.07
C LEU A 220 26.53 -26.52 26.96
N THR A 221 27.82 -26.85 26.99
CA THR A 221 28.79 -26.42 25.98
C THR A 221 28.44 -26.98 24.60
N LYS A 222 28.05 -28.26 24.52
CA LYS A 222 27.58 -28.87 23.26
C LYS A 222 26.29 -28.24 22.75
N ALA A 223 25.33 -27.96 23.63
CA ALA A 223 24.09 -27.29 23.25
C ALA A 223 24.35 -25.88 22.71
N HIS A 224 25.28 -25.13 23.31
CA HIS A 224 25.67 -23.81 22.85
C HIS A 224 26.29 -23.87 21.44
N GLN A 225 27.17 -24.85 21.20
CA GLN A 225 27.85 -25.04 19.92
C GLN A 225 26.89 -25.42 18.78
N ILE A 226 25.85 -26.21 19.06
CA ILE A 226 24.79 -26.52 18.08
C ILE A 226 23.98 -25.27 17.75
N ASN A 227 23.53 -24.53 18.77
CA ASN A 227 22.78 -23.28 18.58
C ASN A 227 23.58 -22.22 17.81
N GLU A 228 24.89 -22.11 18.07
CA GLU A 228 25.81 -21.22 17.38
C GLU A 228 25.89 -21.51 15.87
N SER A 229 25.61 -22.76 15.45
CA SER A 229 25.57 -23.16 14.04
C SER A 229 24.17 -23.11 13.38
N GLU A 230 23.09 -23.33 14.14
CA GLU A 230 21.71 -23.33 13.64
C GLU A 230 21.09 -21.94 13.51
N ILE A 231 21.40 -21.01 14.41
CA ILE A 231 20.85 -19.65 14.36
C ILE A 231 21.29 -18.91 13.08
N PRO A 232 22.57 -18.92 12.67
CA PRO A 232 23.01 -18.26 11.44
C PRO A 232 22.41 -18.90 10.18
N THR A 233 22.20 -20.21 10.16
CA THR A 233 21.60 -20.90 9.01
C THR A 233 20.11 -20.58 8.87
N GLN A 234 19.37 -20.43 9.97
CA GLN A 234 17.99 -19.94 9.93
C GLN A 234 17.91 -18.46 9.54
N ILE A 235 18.80 -17.61 10.04
CA ILE A 235 18.90 -16.19 9.65
C ILE A 235 19.12 -16.07 8.14
N LYS A 236 20.10 -16.79 7.58
CA LYS A 236 20.35 -16.81 6.12
C LYS A 236 19.12 -17.26 5.31
N LYS A 237 18.37 -18.25 5.82
CA LYS A 237 17.15 -18.75 5.17
C LYS A 237 16.02 -17.71 5.16
N LEU A 238 15.90 -16.94 6.25
CA LEU A 238 14.94 -15.83 6.35
C LEU A 238 15.37 -14.63 5.51
N GLU A 239 16.66 -14.28 5.48
CA GLU A 239 17.22 -13.21 4.64
C GLU A 239 16.97 -13.47 3.16
N HIS A 240 17.15 -14.71 2.70
CA HIS A 240 16.87 -15.09 1.32
C HIS A 240 15.37 -14.95 0.99
N ARG A 241 14.49 -15.27 1.94
CA ARG A 241 13.03 -15.15 1.77
C ARG A 241 12.57 -13.69 1.81
N ILE A 242 13.17 -12.86 2.66
CA ILE A 242 12.97 -11.41 2.68
C ILE A 242 13.43 -10.78 1.37
N SER A 243 14.55 -11.23 0.81
CA SER A 243 15.08 -10.75 -0.47
C SER A 243 14.16 -11.11 -1.64
N SER A 244 13.63 -12.34 -1.65
CA SER A 244 12.60 -12.77 -2.61
C SER A 244 11.34 -11.93 -2.53
N LEU A 245 10.79 -11.74 -1.32
CA LEU A 245 9.58 -10.93 -1.10
C LEU A 245 9.80 -9.44 -1.41
N LYS A 246 11.00 -8.89 -1.15
CA LYS A 246 11.36 -7.52 -1.57
C LYS A 246 11.35 -7.37 -3.08
N LEU A 247 11.87 -8.36 -3.81
CA LEU A 247 11.87 -8.34 -5.27
C LEU A 247 10.43 -8.44 -5.82
N GLU A 248 9.62 -9.32 -5.26
CA GLU A 248 8.21 -9.47 -5.62
C GLU A 248 7.39 -8.20 -5.33
N HIS A 249 7.60 -7.57 -4.17
CA HIS A 249 6.99 -6.28 -3.84
C HIS A 249 7.44 -5.18 -4.80
N LYS A 250 8.72 -5.15 -5.19
CA LYS A 250 9.22 -4.18 -6.19
C LYS A 250 8.53 -4.37 -7.54
N ASN A 251 8.37 -5.61 -7.99
CA ASN A 251 7.68 -5.94 -9.25
C ASN A 251 6.18 -5.59 -9.20
N LEU A 252 5.50 -5.86 -8.07
CA LEU A 252 4.10 -5.47 -7.87
C LEU A 252 3.95 -3.95 -7.80
N CYS A 253 4.90 -3.22 -7.20
CA CYS A 253 4.92 -1.76 -7.21
C CYS A 253 5.08 -1.20 -8.62
N THR A 254 5.97 -1.76 -9.45
CA THR A 254 6.11 -1.33 -10.84
C THR A 254 4.85 -1.62 -11.64
N GLN A 255 4.26 -2.82 -11.50
CA GLN A 255 3.01 -3.16 -12.17
C GLN A 255 1.84 -2.28 -11.72
N LYS A 256 1.75 -1.95 -10.42
CA LYS A 256 0.76 -1.02 -9.90
C LYS A 256 0.94 0.36 -10.54
N ARG A 257 2.16 0.89 -10.59
CA ARG A 257 2.45 2.19 -11.23
C ARG A 257 2.02 2.19 -12.70
N ASP A 258 2.39 1.17 -13.46
CA ASP A 258 2.04 1.07 -14.89
C ASP A 258 0.52 1.00 -15.11
N LEU A 259 -0.20 0.23 -14.29
CA LEU A 259 -1.68 0.19 -14.33
C LEU A 259 -2.30 1.54 -13.95
N THR A 260 -1.70 2.25 -12.99
CA THR A 260 -2.19 3.58 -12.56
C THR A 260 -2.02 4.58 -13.69
N GLU A 261 -0.84 4.62 -14.32
CA GLU A 261 -0.57 5.46 -15.50
C GLU A 261 -1.51 5.12 -16.66
N GLN A 262 -1.79 3.84 -16.90
CA GLN A 262 -2.72 3.41 -17.94
C GLN A 262 -4.17 3.82 -17.63
N THR A 263 -4.58 3.78 -16.37
CA THR A 263 -5.90 4.29 -15.97
C THR A 263 -6.00 5.80 -16.10
N GLU A 264 -4.96 6.54 -15.73
CA GLU A 264 -4.91 8.00 -15.87
C GLU A 264 -4.97 8.41 -17.36
N ALA A 265 -4.18 7.77 -18.22
CA ALA A 265 -4.22 7.99 -19.66
C ALA A 265 -5.62 7.76 -20.24
N ARG A 266 -6.28 6.64 -19.90
CA ARG A 266 -7.66 6.36 -20.34
C ARG A 266 -8.67 7.35 -19.78
N THR A 267 -8.48 7.86 -18.56
CA THR A 267 -9.37 8.89 -18.00
C THR A 267 -9.20 10.24 -18.70
N MET A 268 -7.99 10.59 -19.14
CA MET A 268 -7.75 11.80 -19.95
C MET A 268 -8.37 11.65 -21.34
N GLU A 269 -8.20 10.50 -21.99
CA GLU A 269 -8.83 10.19 -23.29
C GLU A 269 -10.36 10.25 -23.20
N ALA A 270 -10.96 9.68 -22.14
CA ALA A 270 -12.41 9.75 -21.92
C ALA A 270 -12.90 11.18 -21.67
N LYS A 271 -12.13 12.03 -20.98
CA LYS A 271 -12.45 13.46 -20.82
C LYS A 271 -12.40 14.19 -22.15
N GLN A 272 -11.35 13.99 -22.94
CA GLN A 272 -11.21 14.59 -24.27
C GLN A 272 -12.35 14.19 -25.21
N LEU A 273 -12.70 12.90 -25.26
CA LEU A 273 -13.85 12.42 -26.03
C LEU A 273 -15.18 12.97 -25.49
N GLY A 274 -15.28 13.22 -24.18
CA GLY A 274 -16.42 13.89 -23.57
C GLY A 274 -16.57 15.34 -24.04
N GLU A 275 -15.47 16.09 -24.08
CA GLU A 275 -15.40 17.45 -24.59
C GLU A 275 -15.74 17.50 -26.09
N GLU A 276 -15.15 16.63 -26.91
CA GLU A 276 -15.46 16.52 -28.34
C GLU A 276 -16.94 16.20 -28.59
N ASN A 277 -17.52 15.27 -27.82
CA ASN A 277 -18.95 14.98 -27.90
C ASN A 277 -19.83 16.17 -27.50
N SER A 278 -19.42 16.96 -26.51
CA SER A 278 -20.14 18.17 -26.13
C SER A 278 -20.07 19.25 -27.23
N GLY A 279 -18.91 19.37 -27.89
CA GLY A 279 -18.71 20.25 -29.05
C GLY A 279 -19.56 19.83 -30.24
N LEU A 280 -19.57 18.53 -30.56
CA LEU A 280 -20.41 17.97 -31.63
C LEU A 280 -21.90 18.16 -31.34
N ARG A 281 -22.37 17.92 -30.11
CA ARG A 281 -23.77 18.19 -29.73
C ARG A 281 -24.14 19.66 -29.90
N SER A 282 -23.26 20.57 -29.51
CA SER A 282 -23.46 22.01 -29.72
C SER A 282 -23.56 22.34 -31.22
N HIS A 283 -22.68 21.74 -32.04
CA HIS A 283 -22.70 21.92 -33.49
C HIS A 283 -23.99 21.35 -34.13
N ILE A 284 -24.45 20.19 -33.68
CA ILE A 284 -25.72 19.59 -34.11
C ILE A 284 -26.88 20.52 -33.76
N SER A 285 -26.91 21.06 -32.54
CA SER A 285 -27.99 21.96 -32.11
C SER A 285 -28.04 23.24 -32.95
N VAL A 286 -26.88 23.80 -33.34
CA VAL A 286 -26.82 24.93 -34.29
C VAL A 286 -27.33 24.54 -35.68
N LEU A 287 -27.00 23.34 -36.17
CA LEU A 287 -27.50 22.85 -37.45
C LEU A 287 -29.01 22.60 -37.43
N GLU A 288 -29.56 22.11 -36.32
CA GLU A 288 -31.01 21.93 -36.12
C GLU A 288 -31.74 23.27 -36.16
N ILE A 289 -31.21 24.31 -35.50
CA ILE A 289 -31.77 25.67 -35.58
C ILE A 289 -31.75 26.17 -37.03
N LYS A 290 -30.62 26.03 -37.74
CA LYS A 290 -30.53 26.42 -39.15
C LYS A 290 -31.49 25.63 -40.05
N LEU A 291 -31.67 24.34 -39.79
CA LEU A 291 -32.64 23.51 -40.50
C LEU A 291 -34.05 24.05 -40.27
N LYS A 292 -34.39 24.40 -39.03
CA LYS A 292 -35.68 24.95 -38.67
C LYS A 292 -35.94 26.31 -39.33
N GLU A 293 -34.96 27.20 -39.34
CA GLU A 293 -35.03 28.48 -40.08
C GLU A 293 -35.27 28.25 -41.58
N LYS A 294 -34.59 27.28 -42.19
CA LYS A 294 -34.78 26.95 -43.60
C LYS A 294 -36.15 26.34 -43.86
N GLU A 295 -36.65 25.51 -42.96
CA GLU A 295 -37.97 24.89 -43.05
C GLU A 295 -39.10 25.91 -42.90
N ASP A 296 -38.93 26.87 -41.99
CA ASP A 296 -39.85 28.00 -41.84
C ASP A 296 -39.80 28.93 -43.06
N ALA A 297 -38.63 29.16 -43.65
CA ALA A 297 -38.49 29.91 -44.91
C ALA A 297 -39.14 29.18 -46.09
N ILE A 298 -39.00 27.85 -46.20
CA ILE A 298 -39.69 27.04 -47.21
C ILE A 298 -41.20 27.12 -47.00
N SER A 299 -41.67 27.09 -45.76
CA SER A 299 -43.09 27.23 -45.42
C SER A 299 -43.64 28.60 -45.82
N ALA A 300 -42.86 29.67 -45.60
CA ALA A 300 -43.20 31.02 -46.05
C ALA A 300 -43.25 31.11 -47.58
N LEU A 301 -42.27 30.57 -48.29
CA LEU A 301 -42.27 30.53 -49.76
C LEU A 301 -43.45 29.74 -50.32
N ARG A 302 -43.82 28.60 -49.69
CA ARG A 302 -45.02 27.84 -50.06
C ARG A 302 -46.30 28.65 -49.89
N ARG A 303 -46.43 29.40 -48.79
CA ARG A 303 -47.57 30.28 -48.55
C ARG A 303 -47.66 31.38 -49.61
N ASN A 304 -46.55 32.06 -49.90
CA ASN A 304 -46.51 33.11 -50.93
C ASN A 304 -46.84 32.55 -52.33
N LEU A 305 -46.34 31.36 -52.67
CA LEU A 305 -46.71 30.68 -53.93
C LEU A 305 -48.21 30.34 -53.98
N GLN A 306 -48.79 29.90 -52.87
CA GLN A 306 -50.22 29.60 -52.76
C GLN A 306 -51.06 30.88 -52.88
N GLU A 307 -50.67 31.96 -52.20
CA GLU A 307 -51.31 33.27 -52.26
C GLU A 307 -51.24 33.85 -53.68
N ASN A 308 -50.07 33.80 -54.33
CA ASN A 308 -49.93 34.20 -55.72
C ASN A 308 -50.80 33.34 -56.64
N LYS A 309 -50.87 32.02 -56.40
CA LYS A 309 -51.75 31.13 -57.18
C LYS A 309 -53.22 31.48 -56.99
N SER A 310 -53.66 31.82 -55.77
CA SER A 310 -55.03 32.29 -55.53
C SER A 310 -55.27 33.67 -56.14
N GLY A 311 -54.31 34.58 -56.06
CA GLY A 311 -54.38 35.93 -56.63
C GLY A 311 -54.46 35.90 -58.16
N SER A 312 -53.59 35.15 -58.82
CA SER A 312 -53.67 34.93 -60.26
C SER A 312 -54.96 34.23 -60.67
N LYS A 313 -55.48 33.29 -59.84
CA LYS A 313 -56.77 32.65 -60.11
C LYS A 313 -57.94 33.65 -60.03
N SER A 314 -57.98 34.52 -59.01
CA SER A 314 -59.00 35.56 -58.89
C SER A 314 -58.90 36.59 -60.01
N GLU A 315 -57.68 36.97 -60.40
CA GLU A 315 -57.45 37.92 -61.50
C GLU A 315 -57.89 37.33 -62.85
N ILE A 316 -57.64 36.02 -63.07
CA ILE A 316 -58.17 35.30 -64.23
C ILE A 316 -59.71 35.23 -64.20
N GLU A 317 -60.33 34.95 -63.05
CA GLU A 317 -61.79 34.95 -62.90
C GLU A 317 -62.40 36.34 -63.17
N GLU A 318 -61.76 37.41 -62.70
CA GLU A 318 -62.19 38.78 -62.95
C GLU A 318 -62.03 39.19 -64.41
N LEU A 319 -60.90 38.84 -65.05
CA LEU A 319 -60.68 39.07 -66.47
C LEU A 319 -61.67 38.26 -67.33
N MET A 320 -62.00 37.02 -66.95
CA MET A 320 -63.06 36.26 -67.61
C MET A 320 -64.43 36.92 -67.45
N ALA A 321 -64.76 37.44 -66.27
CA ALA A 321 -66.02 38.17 -66.05
C ALA A 321 -66.10 39.44 -66.91
N ARG A 322 -65.01 40.21 -66.98
CA ARG A 322 -64.92 41.39 -67.86
C ARG A 322 -65.02 41.03 -69.34
N ALA A 323 -64.34 39.97 -69.79
CA ALA A 323 -64.42 39.50 -71.17
C ALA A 323 -65.85 39.07 -71.53
N ASN A 324 -66.54 38.36 -70.64
CA ASN A 324 -67.94 37.98 -70.84
C ASN A 324 -68.88 39.19 -70.88
N SER A 325 -68.66 40.20 -70.03
CA SER A 325 -69.43 41.45 -70.05
C SER A 325 -69.23 42.22 -71.36
N LEU A 326 -67.97 42.36 -71.81
CA LEU A 326 -67.65 43.01 -73.08
C LEU A 326 -68.19 42.23 -74.28
N GLN A 327 -68.18 40.90 -74.22
CA GLN A 327 -68.78 40.07 -75.26
C GLN A 327 -70.29 40.29 -75.36
N LEU A 328 -70.99 40.39 -74.22
CA LEU A 328 -72.40 40.74 -74.19
C LEU A 328 -72.65 42.13 -74.78
N GLU A 329 -71.80 43.10 -74.44
CA GLU A 329 -71.88 44.46 -75.01
C GLU A 329 -71.67 44.46 -76.53
N VAL A 330 -70.66 43.73 -77.03
CA VAL A 330 -70.43 43.55 -78.47
C VAL A 330 -71.63 42.91 -79.16
N ASP A 331 -72.26 41.90 -78.55
CA ASP A 331 -73.44 41.25 -79.13
C ASP A 331 -74.65 42.19 -79.12
N THR A 332 -74.85 42.99 -78.07
CA THR A 332 -75.90 44.03 -78.06
C THR A 332 -75.67 45.12 -79.10
N LEU A 333 -74.43 45.56 -79.29
CA LEU A 333 -74.06 46.53 -80.33
C LEU A 333 -74.24 45.95 -81.73
N ARG A 334 -73.92 44.67 -81.94
CA ARG A 334 -74.20 43.97 -83.21
C ARG A 334 -75.68 43.90 -83.51
N THR A 335 -76.53 43.58 -82.53
CA THR A 335 -77.99 43.63 -82.73
C THR A 335 -78.47 45.03 -83.06
N ARG A 336 -77.90 46.07 -82.43
CA ARG A 336 -78.24 47.46 -82.72
C ARG A 336 -77.80 47.90 -84.11
N ILE A 337 -76.62 47.47 -84.57
CA ILE A 337 -76.14 47.73 -85.93
C ILE A 337 -77.08 47.08 -86.95
N LEU A 338 -77.48 45.82 -86.74
CA LEU A 338 -78.44 45.15 -87.64
C LEU A 338 -79.79 45.87 -87.69
N GLU A 339 -80.32 46.35 -86.55
CA GLU A 339 -81.53 47.19 -86.53
C GLU A 339 -81.34 48.47 -87.33
N LEU A 340 -80.23 49.18 -87.12
CA LEU A 340 -79.94 50.43 -87.83
C LEU A 340 -79.78 50.19 -89.34
N GLU A 341 -79.10 49.13 -89.75
CA GLU A 341 -78.97 48.72 -91.16
C GLU A 341 -80.34 48.45 -91.80
N MET A 342 -81.23 47.75 -91.08
CA MET A 342 -82.61 47.52 -91.54
C MET A 342 -83.38 48.82 -91.70
N THR A 343 -83.33 49.71 -90.70
CA THR A 343 -84.02 51.02 -90.80
C THR A 343 -83.43 51.92 -91.87
N SER A 344 -82.12 51.88 -92.10
CA SER A 344 -81.46 52.62 -93.18
C SER A 344 -81.93 52.14 -94.54
N LYS A 345 -82.04 50.81 -94.73
CA LYS A 345 -82.53 50.22 -95.97
C LYS A 345 -83.99 50.57 -96.23
N GLU A 346 -84.84 50.54 -95.20
CA GLU A 346 -86.22 51.03 -95.30
C GLU A 346 -86.29 52.51 -95.70
N LYS A 347 -85.42 53.35 -95.13
CA LYS A 347 -85.33 54.78 -95.51
C LYS A 347 -84.77 54.99 -96.92
N GLU A 348 -83.85 54.15 -97.36
CA GLU A 348 -83.33 54.17 -98.72
C GLU A 348 -84.43 53.82 -99.72
N ASP A 349 -85.25 52.80 -99.44
CA ASP A 349 -86.42 52.44 -100.23
C ASP A 349 -87.49 53.56 -100.24
N GLU A 350 -87.74 54.21 -99.08
CA GLU A 350 -88.62 55.40 -99.00
C GLU A 350 -88.09 56.57 -99.86
N LEU A 351 -86.77 56.81 -99.85
CA LEU A 351 -86.14 57.84 -100.67
C LEU A 351 -86.24 57.52 -102.17
N TYR A 352 -86.01 56.27 -102.57
CA TYR A 352 -86.24 55.83 -103.95
C TYR A 352 -87.70 56.07 -104.38
N ALA A 353 -88.67 55.78 -103.52
CA ALA A 353 -90.09 56.03 -103.80
C ALA A 353 -90.43 57.53 -103.90
N LEU A 354 -89.83 58.37 -103.05
CA LEU A 354 -90.00 59.83 -103.13
C LEU A 354 -89.33 60.43 -104.37
N GLN A 355 -88.19 59.89 -104.78
CA GLN A 355 -87.50 60.34 -105.99
C GLN A 355 -88.33 60.07 -107.26
N ILE A 356 -88.97 58.89 -107.36
CA ILE A 356 -89.91 58.59 -108.46
C ILE A 356 -91.07 59.60 -108.47
N LYS A 357 -91.68 59.90 -107.32
CA LYS A 357 -92.76 60.91 -107.23
C LYS A 357 -92.31 62.32 -107.59
N LEU A 358 -91.05 62.67 -107.32
CA LEU A 358 -90.49 63.96 -107.68
C LEU A 358 -90.27 64.05 -109.19
N GLU A 359 -89.75 63.00 -109.82
CA GLU A 359 -89.57 62.91 -111.28
C GLU A 359 -90.91 62.96 -112.01
N GLU A 360 -91.95 62.29 -111.49
CA GLU A 360 -93.33 62.39 -112.01
C GLU A 360 -93.85 63.84 -111.93
N ASN A 361 -93.74 64.49 -110.77
CA ASN A 361 -94.14 65.89 -110.59
C ASN A 361 -93.33 66.85 -111.48
N GLU A 362 -92.03 66.62 -111.67
CA GLU A 362 -91.18 67.45 -112.52
C GLU A 362 -91.57 67.29 -114.00
N SER A 363 -91.92 66.08 -114.43
CA SER A 363 -92.46 65.81 -115.78
C SER A 363 -93.83 66.45 -116.00
N ASP A 364 -94.73 66.38 -115.02
CA ASP A 364 -96.04 67.04 -115.04
C ASP A 364 -95.89 68.56 -115.07
N SER A 365 -94.97 69.12 -114.27
CA SER A 365 -94.67 70.56 -114.24
C SER A 365 -94.07 71.05 -115.54
N LYS A 366 -93.15 70.29 -116.16
CA LYS A 366 -92.58 70.60 -117.48
C LYS A 366 -93.65 70.59 -118.57
N SER A 367 -94.57 69.61 -118.58
CA SER A 367 -95.69 69.59 -119.53
C SER A 367 -96.62 70.79 -119.37
N LYS A 368 -96.87 71.23 -118.13
CA LYS A 368 -97.74 72.37 -117.81
C LYS A 368 -97.10 73.72 -118.17
N ILE A 369 -95.78 73.82 -118.10
CA ILE A 369 -95.03 75.00 -118.56
C ILE A 369 -95.04 75.09 -120.09
N GLU A 370 -94.90 73.98 -120.81
CA GLU A 370 -94.98 73.91 -122.29
C GLU A 370 -96.37 74.38 -122.79
N ASP A 371 -97.45 73.93 -122.14
CA ASP A 371 -98.84 74.35 -122.44
C ASP A 371 -99.10 75.84 -122.15
N LEU A 372 -98.52 76.38 -121.07
CA LEU A 372 -98.60 77.81 -120.75
C LEU A 372 -97.78 78.66 -121.74
N MET A 373 -96.65 78.14 -122.23
CA MET A 373 -95.80 78.80 -123.24
C MET A 373 -96.51 78.92 -124.60
N GLN A 374 -97.31 77.93 -124.99
CA GLN A 374 -98.18 77.96 -126.17
C GLN A 374 -99.33 78.98 -126.01
N ARG A 375 -99.96 79.06 -124.83
CA ARG A 375 -101.04 80.01 -124.52
C ARG A 375 -100.60 81.48 -124.50
N VAL A 376 -99.40 81.77 -124.01
CA VAL A 376 -98.84 83.15 -124.02
C VAL A 376 -98.56 83.64 -125.43
N LYS A 377 -98.17 82.75 -126.36
CA LYS A 377 -97.95 83.09 -127.78
C LYS A 377 -99.23 83.49 -128.53
N VAL A 378 -100.38 82.90 -128.17
CA VAL A 378 -101.69 83.21 -128.75
C VAL A 378 -102.27 84.53 -128.21
N LEU A 379 -102.10 84.80 -126.91
CA LEU A 379 -102.59 86.03 -126.27
C LEU A 379 -101.80 87.29 -126.66
N GLN A 380 -100.53 87.16 -127.08
CA GLN A 380 -99.71 88.29 -127.54
C GLN A 380 -100.18 88.89 -128.88
N LEU A 381 -100.84 88.10 -129.75
CA LEU A 381 -101.44 88.55 -131.02
C LEU A 381 -102.84 89.16 -130.84
N GLU A 382 -103.49 88.91 -129.69
CA GLU A 382 -104.85 89.39 -129.37
C GLU A 382 -104.80 90.76 -128.65
N VAL A 383 -103.73 91.03 -127.90
CA VAL A 383 -103.47 92.32 -127.22
C VAL A 383 -103.17 93.46 -128.22
N ASP A 384 -102.56 93.17 -129.38
CA ASP A 384 -102.28 94.19 -130.41
C ASP A 384 -103.52 94.54 -131.27
N ASN A 385 -104.57 93.70 -131.27
CA ASN A 385 -105.82 93.93 -132.02
C ASN A 385 -106.93 94.58 -131.15
N LEU A 386 -106.88 94.42 -129.82
CA LEU A 386 -107.88 94.96 -128.86
C LEU A 386 -107.59 96.37 -128.33
N LYS A 387 -106.40 96.94 -128.59
CA LYS A 387 -106.05 98.32 -128.23
C LYS A 387 -106.68 99.40 -129.12
N SER A 388 -107.26 99.04 -130.27
CA SER A 388 -107.77 99.98 -131.28
C SER A 388 -109.30 100.14 -131.32
N LYS A 389 -110.08 99.48 -130.45
CA LYS A 389 -111.55 99.37 -130.67
C LYS A 389 -112.49 99.47 -129.46
N LYS A 390 -112.03 99.88 -128.28
CA LYS A 390 -112.89 100.01 -127.07
C LYS A 390 -113.17 101.47 -126.63
N GLY A 391 -112.98 102.43 -127.54
CA GLY A 391 -113.12 103.86 -127.26
C GLY A 391 -114.52 104.46 -127.40
N GLU A 392 -115.52 103.83 -128.04
CA GLU A 392 -116.70 104.61 -128.48
C GLU A 392 -118.09 103.98 -128.32
N LEU A 393 -118.27 102.74 -127.89
CA LEU A 393 -119.60 102.12 -127.78
C LEU A 393 -119.54 101.04 -126.68
N GLU A 394 -120.19 101.11 -125.52
CA GLU A 394 -121.52 101.62 -125.25
C GLU A 394 -121.72 101.77 -123.74
N GLU A 395 -122.06 102.98 -123.31
CA GLU A 395 -122.97 103.21 -122.20
C GLU A 395 -124.39 102.97 -122.73
N GLN A 396 -124.82 101.70 -122.75
CA GLN A 396 -126.20 101.31 -123.02
C GLN A 396 -126.51 100.10 -122.13
N VAL A 397 -127.49 100.29 -121.22
CA VAL A 397 -128.06 99.33 -120.25
C VAL A 397 -127.28 99.23 -118.92
N VAL A 398 -127.62 99.85 -117.78
CA VAL A 398 -128.86 100.43 -117.23
C VAL A 398 -130.06 99.47 -117.09
N PHE A 399 -130.41 99.18 -115.82
CA PHE A 399 -131.76 98.91 -115.25
C PHE A 399 -132.33 97.47 -115.30
N LYS A 400 -132.93 96.92 -114.22
CA LYS A 400 -133.92 97.50 -113.28
C LYS A 400 -133.39 97.69 -111.85
N SER A 401 -133.41 98.91 -111.29
CA SER A 401 -134.58 99.69 -110.80
C SER A 401 -134.81 99.44 -109.31
N ASN A 402 -134.24 100.26 -108.43
CA ASN A 402 -134.85 101.46 -107.80
C ASN A 402 -135.92 101.10 -106.75
N GLU A 403 -135.88 101.72 -105.55
CA GLU A 403 -136.60 102.99 -105.30
C GLU A 403 -136.72 103.33 -103.80
N ALA A 404 -136.17 104.49 -103.45
CA ALA A 404 -136.51 105.39 -102.35
C ALA A 404 -136.40 104.93 -100.87
N THR A 405 -135.44 105.43 -100.09
CA THR A 405 -135.41 106.79 -99.50
C THR A 405 -136.74 107.25 -98.87
N ALA A 406 -137.13 106.65 -97.73
CA ALA A 406 -138.06 107.29 -96.77
C ALA A 406 -138.01 106.78 -95.29
N GLN A 407 -137.16 105.82 -94.90
CA GLN A 407 -137.11 105.30 -93.50
C GLN A 407 -135.83 105.65 -92.70
N VAL A 408 -134.86 106.34 -93.32
CA VAL A 408 -133.55 106.71 -92.74
C VAL A 408 -133.64 107.76 -91.60
N LYS A 409 -134.83 108.21 -91.22
CA LYS A 409 -135.04 109.17 -90.10
C LYS A 409 -135.56 108.53 -88.79
N GLY A 410 -135.95 107.24 -88.80
CA GLY A 410 -136.48 106.54 -87.60
C GLY A 410 -135.49 105.59 -86.91
N PHE A 411 -134.48 105.08 -87.64
CA PHE A 411 -133.47 104.17 -87.09
C PHE A 411 -132.25 104.86 -86.48
N MET A 412 -132.06 106.17 -86.75
CA MET A 412 -130.95 106.96 -86.19
C MET A 412 -131.04 107.11 -84.65
N ASP A 413 -132.25 107.06 -84.08
CA ASP A 413 -132.48 107.16 -82.64
C ASP A 413 -132.33 105.83 -81.89
N GLN A 414 -132.40 104.68 -82.59
CA GLN A 414 -132.07 103.35 -82.04
C GLN A 414 -130.55 103.07 -82.05
N VAL A 415 -129.81 103.60 -83.04
CA VAL A 415 -128.35 103.45 -83.13
C VAL A 415 -127.61 104.20 -82.00
N ASN A 416 -128.15 105.33 -81.54
CA ASN A 416 -127.57 106.09 -80.42
C ASN A 416 -127.71 105.38 -79.05
N ILE A 417 -128.75 104.57 -78.84
CA ILE A 417 -128.94 103.80 -77.58
C ILE A 417 -127.97 102.62 -77.54
N LEU A 418 -127.80 101.91 -78.66
CA LEU A 418 -126.87 100.77 -78.76
C LEU A 418 -125.38 101.20 -78.72
N GLN A 419 -125.04 102.44 -79.11
CA GLN A 419 -123.69 102.99 -78.97
C GLN A 419 -123.31 103.31 -77.50
N GLN A 420 -124.28 103.66 -76.63
CA GLN A 420 -124.02 103.86 -75.20
C GLN A 420 -123.79 102.54 -74.44
N GLU A 421 -124.50 101.48 -74.80
CA GLU A 421 -124.30 100.14 -74.22
C GLU A 421 -122.95 99.52 -74.64
N LEU A 422 -122.53 99.72 -75.89
CA LEU A 422 -121.22 99.28 -76.39
C LEU A 422 -120.06 99.98 -75.67
N HIS A 423 -120.21 101.28 -75.34
CA HIS A 423 -119.18 102.04 -74.61
C HIS A 423 -119.07 101.62 -73.13
N SER A 424 -120.20 101.29 -72.47
CA SER A 424 -120.19 100.78 -71.09
C SER A 424 -119.53 99.40 -70.98
N LEU A 425 -119.87 98.47 -71.89
CA LEU A 425 -119.25 97.15 -71.96
C LEU A 425 -117.76 97.22 -72.33
N SER A 426 -117.36 98.15 -73.20
CA SER A 426 -115.94 98.37 -73.53
C SER A 426 -115.13 98.91 -72.34
N SER A 427 -115.72 99.75 -71.50
CA SER A 427 -115.07 100.28 -70.29
C SER A 427 -114.90 99.19 -69.23
N GLN A 428 -115.93 98.36 -69.01
CA GLN A 428 -115.88 97.25 -68.06
C GLN A 428 -114.92 96.14 -68.51
N LYS A 429 -114.85 95.88 -69.83
CA LYS A 429 -113.85 94.98 -70.43
C LYS A 429 -112.43 95.49 -70.19
N SER A 430 -112.16 96.77 -70.44
CA SER A 430 -110.83 97.38 -70.21
C SER A 430 -110.41 97.35 -68.73
N GLU A 431 -111.32 97.55 -67.78
CA GLU A 431 -111.04 97.39 -66.35
C GLU A 431 -110.73 95.93 -65.97
N SER A 432 -111.48 94.96 -66.49
CA SER A 432 -111.21 93.54 -66.24
C SER A 432 -109.89 93.05 -66.89
N GLU A 433 -109.54 93.56 -68.07
CA GLU A 433 -108.26 93.31 -68.74
C GLU A 433 -107.10 93.93 -67.94
N SER A 434 -107.24 95.16 -67.43
CA SER A 434 -106.24 95.78 -66.55
C SER A 434 -106.07 95.04 -65.22
N SER A 435 -107.15 94.50 -64.66
CA SER A 435 -107.10 93.66 -63.46
C SER A 435 -106.42 92.31 -63.73
N LEU A 436 -106.66 91.70 -64.89
CA LEU A 436 -106.00 90.45 -65.31
C LEU A 436 -104.50 90.67 -65.59
N ASP A 437 -104.11 91.80 -66.17
CA ASP A 437 -102.70 92.15 -66.38
C ASP A 437 -101.95 92.31 -65.06
N LYS A 438 -102.56 92.95 -64.05
CA LYS A 438 -101.97 93.06 -62.71
C LYS A 438 -101.82 91.69 -62.05
N ALA A 439 -102.85 90.84 -62.11
CA ALA A 439 -102.77 89.47 -61.61
C ALA A 439 -101.70 88.64 -62.36
N THR A 440 -101.54 88.85 -63.66
CA THR A 440 -100.53 88.17 -64.50
C THR A 440 -99.10 88.62 -64.13
N GLN A 441 -98.91 89.92 -63.84
CA GLN A 441 -97.65 90.46 -63.35
C GLN A 441 -97.31 89.94 -61.94
N GLU A 442 -98.29 89.86 -61.04
CA GLU A 442 -98.11 89.26 -59.71
C GLU A 442 -97.77 87.76 -59.80
N ILE A 443 -98.46 87.00 -60.66
CA ILE A 443 -98.16 85.58 -60.90
C ILE A 443 -96.73 85.43 -61.46
N SER A 444 -96.31 86.30 -62.37
CA SER A 444 -94.93 86.28 -62.92
C SER A 444 -93.89 86.62 -61.85
N TYR A 445 -94.18 87.57 -60.97
CA TYR A 445 -93.33 87.88 -59.83
C TYR A 445 -93.20 86.68 -58.87
N PHE A 446 -94.30 86.01 -58.54
CA PHE A 446 -94.27 84.80 -57.71
C PHE A 446 -93.57 83.63 -58.39
N LEU A 447 -93.74 83.44 -59.70
CA LEU A 447 -93.03 82.41 -60.46
C LEU A 447 -91.51 82.63 -60.42
N VAL A 448 -91.05 83.87 -60.61
CA VAL A 448 -89.62 84.20 -60.51
C VAL A 448 -89.09 83.99 -59.08
N GLN A 449 -89.87 84.29 -58.04
CA GLN A 449 -89.47 83.96 -56.67
C GLN A 449 -89.39 82.45 -56.43
N ILE A 450 -90.36 81.67 -56.93
CA ILE A 450 -90.38 80.22 -56.81
C ILE A 450 -89.16 79.62 -57.53
N GLU A 451 -88.84 80.07 -58.74
CA GLU A 451 -87.66 79.57 -59.48
C GLU A 451 -86.36 79.93 -58.75
N ASN A 452 -86.21 81.16 -58.24
CA ASN A 452 -85.05 81.56 -57.43
C ASN A 452 -84.91 80.74 -56.13
N LEU A 453 -86.03 80.42 -55.47
CA LEU A 453 -86.01 79.58 -54.26
C LEU A 453 -85.68 78.13 -54.60
N LYS A 454 -86.17 77.63 -55.75
CA LYS A 454 -85.86 76.30 -56.27
C LYS A 454 -84.38 76.17 -56.62
N GLU A 455 -83.79 77.12 -57.34
CA GLU A 455 -82.34 77.17 -57.61
C GLU A 455 -81.52 77.25 -56.32
N LYS A 456 -81.96 78.02 -55.32
CA LYS A 456 -81.30 78.04 -54.00
C LYS A 456 -81.43 76.72 -53.23
N LEU A 457 -82.54 76.01 -53.38
CA LEU A 457 -82.74 74.70 -52.77
C LEU A 457 -81.83 73.67 -53.45
N GLU A 458 -81.73 73.72 -54.77
CA GLU A 458 -80.92 72.83 -55.59
C GLU A 458 -79.42 73.05 -55.35
N SER A 459 -78.95 74.31 -55.31
CA SER A 459 -77.56 74.62 -54.95
C SER A 459 -77.21 74.18 -53.53
N LYS A 460 -78.10 74.38 -52.54
CA LYS A 460 -77.90 73.85 -51.18
C LYS A 460 -77.90 72.33 -51.11
N THR A 461 -78.67 71.66 -51.97
CA THR A 461 -78.69 70.19 -52.05
C THR A 461 -77.36 69.68 -52.60
N MET A 462 -76.85 70.31 -53.66
CA MET A 462 -75.52 70.00 -54.20
C MET A 462 -74.38 70.28 -53.20
N ASP A 463 -74.47 71.35 -52.40
CA ASP A 463 -73.51 71.62 -51.33
C ASP A 463 -73.56 70.53 -50.24
N LEU A 464 -74.76 70.07 -49.85
CA LEU A 464 -74.90 68.97 -48.89
C LEU A 464 -74.34 67.65 -49.41
N GLU A 465 -74.54 67.34 -50.70
CA GLU A 465 -73.95 66.17 -51.35
C GLU A 465 -72.42 66.24 -51.36
N ARG A 466 -71.84 67.39 -51.71
CA ARG A 466 -70.38 67.59 -51.64
C ARG A 466 -69.85 67.42 -50.21
N MET A 467 -70.54 68.01 -49.23
CA MET A 467 -70.18 67.86 -47.82
C MET A 467 -70.29 66.41 -47.34
N LEU A 468 -71.25 65.63 -47.85
CA LEU A 468 -71.36 64.20 -47.58
C LEU A 468 -70.22 63.41 -48.21
N GLU A 469 -69.86 63.69 -49.46
CA GLU A 469 -68.71 63.05 -50.11
C GLU A 469 -67.39 63.37 -49.41
N GLU A 470 -67.19 64.62 -48.98
CA GLU A 470 -66.05 65.05 -48.17
C GLU A 470 -66.04 64.35 -46.80
N LYS A 471 -67.19 64.26 -46.13
CA LYS A 471 -67.34 63.53 -44.86
C LYS A 471 -66.97 62.05 -45.04
N ASP A 472 -67.47 61.40 -46.08
CA ASP A 472 -67.18 59.99 -46.38
C ASP A 472 -65.69 59.78 -46.75
N GLY A 473 -65.08 60.77 -47.42
CA GLY A 473 -63.65 60.82 -47.70
C GLY A 473 -62.80 60.92 -46.43
N LEU A 474 -63.17 61.82 -45.53
CA LEU A 474 -62.51 61.97 -44.22
C LEU A 474 -62.74 60.74 -43.34
N GLU A 475 -63.92 60.13 -43.36
CA GLU A 475 -64.20 58.91 -42.60
C GLU A 475 -63.33 57.73 -43.08
N ARG A 476 -63.12 57.61 -44.39
CA ARG A 476 -62.15 56.64 -44.95
C ARG A 476 -60.73 56.92 -44.46
N GLN A 477 -60.26 58.17 -44.52
CA GLN A 477 -58.93 58.53 -44.01
C GLN A 477 -58.78 58.26 -42.51
N VAL A 478 -59.80 58.51 -41.71
CA VAL A 478 -59.79 58.19 -40.27
C VAL A 478 -59.67 56.68 -40.05
N LYS A 479 -60.43 55.86 -40.78
CA LYS A 479 -60.33 54.38 -40.69
C LYS A 479 -58.94 53.88 -41.09
N ASP A 480 -58.37 54.42 -42.17
CA ASP A 480 -57.03 54.04 -42.62
C ASP A 480 -55.96 54.41 -41.57
N LEU A 481 -56.05 55.62 -41.00
CA LEU A 481 -55.16 56.06 -39.92
C LEU A 481 -55.35 55.25 -38.62
N GLU A 482 -56.56 54.81 -38.29
CA GLU A 482 -56.83 53.93 -37.15
C GLU A 482 -56.19 52.56 -37.33
N LEU A 483 -56.26 51.98 -38.54
CA LEU A 483 -55.59 50.72 -38.87
C LEU A 483 -54.08 50.87 -38.82
N GLU A 484 -53.53 51.96 -39.36
CA GLU A 484 -52.10 52.26 -39.30
C GLU A 484 -51.63 52.46 -37.85
N ALA A 485 -52.38 53.18 -37.03
CA ALA A 485 -52.11 53.35 -35.61
C ALA A 485 -52.20 52.02 -34.83
N GLY A 486 -53.12 51.13 -35.20
CA GLY A 486 -53.22 49.77 -34.67
C GLY A 486 -51.99 48.93 -35.01
N SER A 487 -51.56 48.95 -36.27
CA SER A 487 -50.35 48.27 -36.76
C SER A 487 -49.09 48.79 -36.06
N LEU A 488 -48.94 50.11 -35.98
CA LEU A 488 -47.83 50.76 -35.26
C LEU A 488 -47.84 50.43 -33.76
N ARG A 489 -49.01 50.31 -33.14
CA ARG A 489 -49.14 49.91 -31.73
C ARG A 489 -48.70 48.48 -31.50
N ILE A 490 -49.08 47.54 -32.38
CA ILE A 490 -48.62 46.15 -32.32
C ILE A 490 -47.11 46.11 -32.50
N LYS A 491 -46.58 46.77 -33.53
CA LYS A 491 -45.14 46.82 -33.80
C LYS A 491 -44.34 47.47 -32.67
N LYS A 492 -44.89 48.50 -32.04
CA LYS A 492 -44.33 49.10 -30.81
C LYS A 492 -44.30 48.09 -29.67
N SER A 493 -45.37 47.33 -29.45
CA SER A 493 -45.43 46.30 -28.40
C SER A 493 -44.41 45.18 -28.64
N GLU A 494 -44.23 44.75 -29.90
CA GLU A 494 -43.24 43.74 -30.28
C GLU A 494 -41.81 44.24 -30.05
N LEU A 495 -41.51 45.47 -30.41
CA LEU A 495 -40.21 46.09 -30.15
C LEU A 495 -39.95 46.27 -28.65
N GLU A 496 -40.97 46.65 -27.86
CA GLU A 496 -40.88 46.71 -26.41
C GLU A 496 -40.64 45.32 -25.79
N GLU A 497 -41.29 44.27 -26.29
CA GLU A 497 -41.05 42.87 -25.91
C GLU A 497 -39.60 42.46 -26.22
N GLN A 498 -39.12 42.75 -27.43
CA GLN A 498 -37.74 42.45 -27.85
C GLN A 498 -36.72 43.21 -27.00
N MET A 499 -36.97 44.49 -26.71
CA MET A 499 -36.13 45.29 -25.82
C MET A 499 -36.11 44.73 -24.41
N ARG A 500 -37.27 44.32 -23.86
CA ARG A 500 -37.33 43.65 -22.55
C ARG A 500 -36.56 42.34 -22.54
N SER A 501 -36.74 41.50 -23.54
CA SER A 501 -36.00 40.23 -23.67
C SER A 501 -34.49 40.46 -23.76
N LYS A 502 -34.04 41.42 -24.58
CA LYS A 502 -32.62 41.75 -24.73
C LYS A 502 -32.04 42.39 -23.48
N ASN A 503 -32.83 43.18 -22.75
CA ASN A 503 -32.41 43.74 -21.47
C ASN A 503 -32.24 42.64 -20.42
N ASN A 504 -33.17 41.68 -20.34
CA ASN A 504 -33.05 40.52 -19.45
C ASN A 504 -31.81 39.66 -19.80
N GLU A 505 -31.53 39.44 -21.08
CA GLU A 505 -30.32 38.76 -21.54
C GLU A 505 -29.05 39.53 -21.15
N ALA A 506 -29.04 40.87 -21.31
CA ALA A 506 -27.93 41.72 -20.88
C ALA A 506 -27.75 41.71 -19.34
N ASP A 507 -28.83 41.68 -18.57
CA ASP A 507 -28.80 41.56 -17.12
C ASP A 507 -28.20 40.22 -16.68
N GLN A 508 -28.59 39.13 -17.35
CA GLN A 508 -28.06 37.79 -17.09
C GLN A 508 -26.56 37.69 -17.42
N LEU A 509 -26.14 38.22 -18.58
CA LEU A 509 -24.73 38.30 -18.96
C LEU A 509 -23.92 39.19 -18.02
N ARG A 510 -24.50 40.26 -17.48
CA ARG A 510 -23.85 41.10 -16.47
C ARG A 510 -23.59 40.32 -15.18
N VAL A 511 -24.59 39.60 -14.68
CA VAL A 511 -24.44 38.76 -13.48
C VAL A 511 -23.39 37.66 -13.70
N GLU A 512 -23.40 37.02 -14.88
CA GLU A 512 -22.39 36.02 -15.23
C GLU A 512 -20.98 36.63 -15.29
N LYS A 513 -20.84 37.82 -15.88
CA LYS A 513 -19.57 38.56 -15.93
C LYS A 513 -19.06 38.90 -14.54
N GLU A 514 -19.93 39.37 -13.64
CA GLU A 514 -19.60 39.64 -12.24
C GLU A 514 -19.15 38.36 -11.53
N GLY A 515 -19.88 37.25 -11.70
CA GLY A 515 -19.50 35.95 -11.14
C GLY A 515 -18.17 35.40 -11.69
N LEU A 516 -17.90 35.59 -12.98
CA LEU A 516 -16.60 35.28 -13.59
C LEU A 516 -15.49 36.16 -13.04
N HIS A 517 -15.75 37.46 -12.85
CA HIS A 517 -14.77 38.38 -12.29
C HIS A 517 -14.39 38.00 -10.86
N VAL A 518 -15.37 37.64 -10.01
CA VAL A 518 -15.11 37.12 -8.66
C VAL A 518 -14.23 35.86 -8.72
N ARG A 519 -14.56 34.89 -9.58
CA ARG A 519 -13.74 33.67 -9.74
C ARG A 519 -12.33 33.95 -10.24
N ILE A 520 -12.16 34.93 -11.13
CA ILE A 520 -10.86 35.38 -11.61
C ILE A 520 -10.07 35.99 -10.45
N SER A 521 -10.65 36.92 -9.69
CA SER A 521 -9.99 37.54 -8.54
C SER A 521 -9.63 36.52 -7.45
N GLU A 522 -10.47 35.53 -7.20
CA GLU A 522 -10.14 34.42 -6.28
C GLU A 522 -8.97 33.58 -6.81
N SER A 523 -8.96 33.28 -8.12
CA SER A 523 -7.89 32.51 -8.75
C SER A 523 -6.56 33.28 -8.74
N GLU A 524 -6.59 34.58 -9.04
CA GLU A 524 -5.43 35.48 -8.95
C GLU A 524 -4.89 35.51 -7.53
N ARG A 525 -5.76 35.67 -6.52
CA ARG A 525 -5.36 35.62 -5.11
C ARG A 525 -4.68 34.29 -4.77
N LEU A 526 -5.27 33.16 -5.14
CA LEU A 526 -4.68 31.84 -4.90
C LEU A 526 -3.33 31.67 -5.60
N VAL A 527 -3.18 32.19 -6.82
CA VAL A 527 -1.89 32.18 -7.54
C VAL A 527 -0.86 33.05 -6.83
N THR A 528 -1.23 34.23 -6.33
CA THR A 528 -0.31 35.07 -5.55
C THR A 528 0.11 34.39 -4.25
N GLU A 529 -0.82 33.80 -3.50
CA GLU A 529 -0.51 33.04 -2.28
C GLU A 529 0.43 31.86 -2.58
N LYS A 530 0.18 31.11 -3.65
CA LYS A 530 1.05 30.00 -4.05
C LYS A 530 2.41 30.48 -4.55
N SER A 531 2.47 31.61 -5.26
CA SER A 531 3.73 32.23 -5.67
C SER A 531 4.58 32.66 -4.47
N ASP A 532 3.95 33.22 -3.44
CA ASP A 532 4.62 33.62 -2.20
C ASP A 532 5.09 32.40 -1.41
N GLU A 533 4.26 31.35 -1.30
CA GLU A 533 4.65 30.06 -0.71
C GLU A 533 5.86 29.43 -1.44
N LEU A 534 5.84 29.45 -2.77
CA LEU A 534 6.93 28.90 -3.61
C LEU A 534 8.21 29.73 -3.42
N SER A 535 8.09 31.05 -3.37
CA SER A 535 9.22 31.95 -3.10
C SER A 535 9.82 31.70 -1.73
N ALA A 536 8.99 31.53 -0.69
CA ALA A 536 9.46 31.20 0.65
C ALA A 536 10.14 29.82 0.72
N LEU A 537 9.62 28.83 0.00
CA LEU A 537 10.24 27.51 -0.15
C LEU A 537 11.57 27.58 -0.89
N GLN A 538 11.62 28.31 -2.00
CA GLN A 538 12.83 28.50 -2.79
C GLN A 538 13.92 29.20 -1.96
N GLN A 539 13.56 30.21 -1.16
CA GLN A 539 14.49 30.86 -0.24
C GLN A 539 14.99 29.90 0.85
N LYS A 540 14.14 29.04 1.40
CA LYS A 540 14.57 27.99 2.34
C LYS A 540 15.54 27.00 1.71
N PHE A 541 15.31 26.59 0.46
CA PHE A 541 16.25 25.73 -0.26
C PHE A 541 17.59 26.42 -0.49
N VAL A 542 17.59 27.70 -0.87
CA VAL A 542 18.82 28.48 -1.02
C VAL A 542 19.60 28.57 0.31
N CYS A 543 18.91 28.80 1.44
CA CYS A 543 19.55 28.79 2.75
C CYS A 543 20.14 27.41 3.09
N LEU A 544 19.38 26.33 2.92
CA LEU A 544 19.86 24.97 3.16
C LEU A 544 21.03 24.58 2.23
N GLU A 545 20.99 25.00 0.97
CA GLU A 545 22.08 24.78 0.02
C GLU A 545 23.34 25.54 0.44
N SER A 546 23.19 26.77 0.92
CA SER A 546 24.32 27.54 1.47
C SER A 546 24.89 26.91 2.76
N ASP A 547 24.02 26.39 3.64
CA ASP A 547 24.41 25.71 4.87
C ASP A 547 25.12 24.38 4.58
N LEU A 548 24.56 23.55 3.71
CA LEU A 548 25.19 22.29 3.27
C LEU A 548 26.50 22.54 2.52
N SER A 549 26.56 23.55 1.67
CA SER A 549 27.81 23.95 1.00
C SER A 549 28.88 24.36 2.02
N SER A 550 28.50 25.09 3.08
CA SER A 550 29.42 25.44 4.15
C SER A 550 29.90 24.23 4.95
N GLN A 551 29.01 23.26 5.23
CA GLN A 551 29.36 22.01 5.91
C GLN A 551 30.27 21.12 5.05
N ILE A 552 30.00 21.02 3.75
CA ILE A 552 30.85 20.28 2.80
C ILE A 552 32.25 20.89 2.79
N LYS A 553 32.38 22.22 2.69
CA LYS A 553 33.69 22.90 2.74
C LYS A 553 34.43 22.64 4.06
N ALA A 554 33.72 22.62 5.19
CA ALA A 554 34.33 22.31 6.48
C ALA A 554 34.86 20.87 6.53
N LEU A 555 34.06 19.90 6.05
CA LEU A 555 34.46 18.50 5.96
C LEU A 555 35.60 18.27 4.95
N GLU A 556 35.61 19.00 3.83
CA GLU A 556 36.71 18.98 2.86
C GLU A 556 38.04 19.45 3.50
N GLU A 557 38.00 20.50 4.32
CA GLU A 557 39.19 20.98 5.02
C GLU A 557 39.62 20.00 6.13
N GLU A 558 38.68 19.38 6.86
CA GLU A 558 38.99 18.29 7.81
C GLU A 558 39.61 17.07 7.11
N LEU A 559 39.06 16.64 5.98
CA LEU A 559 39.64 15.55 5.19
C LEU A 559 41.05 15.88 4.72
N LYS A 560 41.31 17.13 4.34
CA LYS A 560 42.63 17.61 3.93
C LYS A 560 43.64 17.61 5.09
N ILE A 561 43.22 17.99 6.30
CA ILE A 561 44.04 17.88 7.51
C ILE A 561 44.36 16.41 7.80
N MET A 562 43.35 15.53 7.81
CA MET A 562 43.53 14.10 8.04
C MET A 562 44.40 13.43 6.97
N HIS A 563 44.32 13.87 5.72
CA HIS A 563 45.18 13.37 4.65
C HIS A 563 46.64 13.76 4.87
N GLN A 564 46.90 15.01 5.28
CA GLN A 564 48.25 15.47 5.64
C GLN A 564 48.81 14.72 6.85
N GLU A 565 47.98 14.43 7.86
CA GLU A 565 48.38 13.60 9.01
C GLU A 565 48.71 12.16 8.59
N LEU A 566 47.90 11.57 7.70
CA LEU A 566 48.16 10.24 7.17
C LEU A 566 49.46 10.19 6.37
N ASP A 567 49.70 11.18 5.52
CA ASP A 567 50.95 11.31 4.75
C ASP A 567 52.16 11.45 5.69
N SER A 568 52.03 12.24 6.76
CA SER A 568 53.06 12.38 7.79
C SER A 568 53.34 11.06 8.51
N LEU A 569 52.31 10.33 8.94
CA LEU A 569 52.44 9.02 9.58
C LEU A 569 53.01 7.96 8.65
N GLN A 570 52.66 8.01 7.36
CA GLN A 570 53.21 7.11 6.35
C GLN A 570 54.70 7.38 6.11
N ALA A 571 55.12 8.66 6.15
CA ALA A 571 56.52 9.05 6.07
C ALA A 571 57.30 8.57 7.32
N GLU A 572 56.74 8.76 8.52
CA GLU A 572 57.33 8.27 9.78
C GLU A 572 57.45 6.75 9.80
N LYS A 573 56.41 6.03 9.36
CA LYS A 573 56.43 4.57 9.20
C LYS A 573 57.55 4.13 8.24
N SER A 574 57.68 4.79 7.10
CA SER A 574 58.73 4.49 6.12
C SER A 574 60.13 4.71 6.70
N GLN A 575 60.29 5.73 7.54
CA GLN A 575 61.54 6.01 8.24
C GLN A 575 61.88 4.95 9.29
N LEU A 576 60.90 4.50 10.08
CA LEU A 576 61.08 3.44 11.07
C LEU A 576 61.36 2.08 10.41
N GLU A 577 60.68 1.75 9.30
CA GLU A 577 60.95 0.54 8.52
C GLU A 577 62.40 0.52 8.00
N PHE A 578 62.89 1.66 7.50
CA PHE A 578 64.29 1.80 7.10
C PHE A 578 65.26 1.61 8.28
N GLN A 579 64.93 2.12 9.46
CA GLN A 579 65.71 1.94 10.68
C GLN A 579 65.79 0.47 11.12
N ILE A 580 64.66 -0.24 11.11
CA ILE A 580 64.59 -1.67 11.43
C ILE A 580 65.43 -2.50 10.45
N GLU A 581 65.35 -2.20 9.15
CA GLU A 581 66.10 -2.95 8.14
C GLU A 581 67.61 -2.75 8.27
N ARG A 582 68.04 -1.53 8.58
CA ARG A 582 69.44 -1.23 8.89
C ARG A 582 69.91 -1.96 10.15
N GLU A 583 69.13 -1.97 11.22
CA GLU A 583 69.48 -2.69 12.46
C GLU A 583 69.54 -4.21 12.25
N LYS A 584 68.64 -4.77 11.44
CA LYS A 584 68.72 -6.17 11.02
C LYS A 584 70.01 -6.46 10.27
N GLN A 585 70.38 -5.60 9.31
CA GLN A 585 71.61 -5.75 8.53
C GLN A 585 72.85 -5.71 9.44
N GLU A 586 72.92 -4.75 10.36
CA GLU A 586 74.00 -4.66 11.36
C GLU A 586 74.05 -5.91 12.27
N SER A 587 72.89 -6.46 12.66
CA SER A 587 72.82 -7.68 13.47
C SER A 587 73.33 -8.92 12.71
N LEU A 588 73.04 -9.03 11.42
CA LEU A 588 73.52 -10.11 10.55
C LEU A 588 75.03 -10.01 10.35
N GLU A 589 75.56 -8.81 10.15
CA GLU A 589 77.00 -8.57 10.05
C GLU A 589 77.73 -8.90 11.36
N ASN A 590 77.13 -8.57 12.50
CA ASN A 590 77.64 -8.95 13.81
C ASN A 590 77.63 -10.47 14.03
N LEU A 591 76.57 -11.16 13.60
CA LEU A 591 76.46 -12.61 13.66
C LEU A 591 77.53 -13.28 12.79
N ALA A 592 77.69 -12.84 11.54
CA ALA A 592 78.72 -13.36 10.63
C ALA A 592 80.14 -13.15 11.19
N ARG A 593 80.39 -12.02 11.85
CA ARG A 593 81.66 -11.76 12.55
C ARG A 593 81.88 -12.72 13.72
N MET A 594 80.84 -13.02 14.51
CA MET A 594 80.90 -14.02 15.59
C MET A 594 81.12 -15.44 15.05
N GLU A 595 80.47 -15.79 13.94
CA GLU A 595 80.68 -17.08 13.27
C GLU A 595 82.13 -17.23 12.77
N LYS A 596 82.72 -16.17 12.22
CA LYS A 596 84.13 -16.16 11.83
C LYS A 596 85.06 -16.36 13.03
N GLN A 597 84.77 -15.71 14.16
CA GLN A 597 85.52 -15.94 15.41
C GLN A 597 85.36 -17.38 15.91
N ASN A 598 84.17 -17.96 15.83
CA ASN A 598 83.93 -19.36 16.20
C ASN A 598 84.69 -20.33 15.28
N LEU A 599 84.75 -20.07 13.98
CA LEU A 599 85.56 -20.84 13.03
C LEU A 599 87.06 -20.76 13.37
N GLU A 600 87.55 -19.58 13.73
CA GLU A 600 88.95 -19.39 14.16
C GLU A 600 89.26 -20.13 15.46
N LEU A 601 88.35 -20.07 16.45
CA LEU A 601 88.47 -20.86 17.68
C LEU A 601 88.42 -22.36 17.40
N THR A 602 87.56 -22.79 16.49
CA THR A 602 87.48 -24.20 16.05
C THR A 602 88.79 -24.64 15.40
N SER A 603 89.38 -23.81 14.53
CA SER A 603 90.72 -24.06 13.97
C SER A 603 91.79 -24.17 15.06
N LYS A 604 91.77 -23.29 16.07
CA LYS A 604 92.71 -23.37 17.21
C LYS A 604 92.50 -24.64 18.04
N ILE A 605 91.26 -25.08 18.22
CA ILE A 605 90.95 -26.36 18.89
C ILE A 605 91.51 -27.54 18.07
N THR A 606 91.32 -27.55 16.75
CA THR A 606 91.89 -28.60 15.89
C THR A 606 93.41 -28.59 15.90
N GLN A 607 94.04 -27.41 15.96
CA GLN A 607 95.49 -27.27 16.10
C GLN A 607 95.96 -27.86 17.44
N HIS A 608 95.29 -27.55 18.55
CA HIS A 608 95.60 -28.16 19.85
C HIS A 608 95.40 -29.68 19.85
N GLN A 609 94.38 -30.19 19.14
CA GLN A 609 94.19 -31.62 18.95
C GLN A 609 95.34 -32.26 18.15
N THR A 610 95.87 -31.60 17.11
CA THR A 610 97.06 -32.10 16.37
C THR A 610 98.36 -32.07 17.19
N THR A 611 98.50 -31.13 18.14
CA THR A 611 99.65 -31.13 19.07
C THR A 611 99.54 -32.22 20.13
N LEU A 612 98.32 -32.56 20.58
CA LEU A 612 98.07 -33.67 21.50
C LEU A 612 98.36 -35.03 20.85
N THR A 613 97.95 -35.23 19.60
CA THR A 613 98.30 -36.46 18.84
C THR A 613 99.81 -36.57 18.60
N GLY A 614 100.51 -35.45 18.38
CA GLY A 614 101.98 -35.43 18.31
C GLY A 614 102.68 -35.74 19.65
N GLN A 615 102.07 -35.41 20.79
CA GLN A 615 102.55 -35.84 22.11
C GLN A 615 102.30 -37.33 22.34
N GLU A 616 101.20 -37.88 21.83
CA GLU A 616 100.88 -39.32 21.86
C GLU A 616 101.88 -40.16 21.04
N GLU A 617 102.33 -39.67 19.88
CA GLU A 617 103.38 -40.32 19.08
C GLU A 617 104.76 -40.26 19.75
N ALA A 618 105.08 -39.20 20.50
CA ALA A 618 106.31 -39.10 21.29
C ALA A 618 106.32 -40.08 22.49
N ILE A 619 105.16 -40.31 23.12
CA ILE A 619 104.99 -41.32 24.17
C ILE A 619 105.18 -42.74 23.60
N ASN A 620 104.68 -43.02 22.40
CA ASN A 620 104.89 -44.31 21.74
C ASN A 620 106.37 -44.55 21.37
N LYS A 621 107.13 -43.49 21.05
CA LYS A 621 108.58 -43.57 20.81
C LYS A 621 109.38 -43.86 22.09
N LEU A 622 109.02 -43.21 23.21
CA LEU A 622 109.59 -43.48 24.54
C LEU A 622 109.27 -44.90 25.04
N ASN A 623 108.10 -45.45 24.71
CA ASN A 623 107.74 -46.83 25.05
C ASN A 623 108.61 -47.87 24.31
N GLU A 624 109.03 -47.58 23.08
CA GLU A 624 109.91 -48.47 22.30
C GLU A 624 111.38 -48.39 22.78
N GLU A 625 111.83 -47.23 23.29
CA GLU A 625 113.11 -47.09 24.00
C GLU A 625 113.11 -47.84 25.35
N HIS A 626 111.98 -47.83 26.06
CA HIS A 626 111.78 -48.60 27.30
C HIS A 626 111.82 -50.12 27.09
N LYS A 627 111.55 -50.59 25.86
CA LYS A 627 111.66 -52.00 25.46
C LYS A 627 113.11 -52.41 25.24
N GLN A 628 113.94 -51.54 24.65
CA GLN A 628 115.37 -51.80 24.43
C GLN A 628 116.20 -51.80 25.73
N ILE A 629 115.81 -50.98 26.74
CA ILE A 629 116.42 -51.02 28.08
C ILE A 629 116.08 -52.32 28.84
N ARG A 630 114.91 -52.90 28.57
CA ARG A 630 114.44 -54.15 29.19
C ARG A 630 115.31 -55.35 28.77
N ASP A 631 115.80 -55.36 27.54
CA ASP A 631 116.66 -56.42 26.99
C ASP A 631 118.13 -56.32 27.46
N GLN A 632 118.61 -55.11 27.80
CA GLN A 632 119.96 -54.91 28.38
C GLN A 632 120.02 -55.22 29.89
N TYR A 633 118.91 -55.13 30.63
CA TYR A 633 118.82 -55.55 32.04
C TYR A 633 118.89 -57.08 32.21
N LEU A 634 118.37 -57.85 31.25
CA LEU A 634 118.43 -59.33 31.29
C LEU A 634 119.87 -59.89 31.20
N ALA A 635 120.81 -59.13 30.62
CA ALA A 635 122.22 -59.52 30.55
C ALA A 635 123.01 -59.29 31.86
N SER A 636 122.49 -58.48 32.79
CA SER A 636 123.15 -58.18 34.09
C SER A 636 122.66 -59.05 35.26
N LYS A 637 121.66 -59.92 35.02
CA LYS A 637 121.10 -60.84 36.03
C LYS A 637 121.91 -62.14 36.24
N LEU A 638 122.87 -62.44 35.36
CA LEU A 638 123.65 -63.69 35.36
C LEU A 638 124.74 -63.79 36.45
N ASN A 639 124.96 -62.73 37.24
CA ASN A 639 125.96 -62.69 38.33
C ASN A 639 125.37 -62.79 39.76
N PHE A 640 124.12 -63.27 39.92
CA PHE A 640 123.54 -63.57 41.25
C PHE A 640 123.02 -65.01 41.41
N GLN A 641 123.05 -65.85 40.37
CA GLN A 641 122.55 -67.25 40.40
C GLN A 641 123.59 -68.30 40.82
N VAL A 642 124.78 -67.88 41.29
CA VAL A 642 125.80 -68.78 41.86
C VAL A 642 125.54 -69.11 43.35
N ALA A 643 124.64 -68.38 44.01
CA ALA A 643 124.24 -68.67 45.40
C ALA A 643 123.02 -69.60 45.52
N GLU A 644 122.30 -69.88 44.43
CA GLU A 644 121.07 -70.69 44.40
C GLU A 644 121.34 -72.18 44.05
N LYS A 645 122.49 -72.45 43.39
CA LYS A 645 122.90 -73.76 42.86
C LYS A 645 123.49 -74.76 43.88
N LYS A 646 123.29 -74.56 45.19
CA LYS A 646 123.72 -75.47 46.26
C LYS A 646 122.59 -76.06 47.10
N ILE A 647 121.33 -75.64 46.87
CA ILE A 647 120.17 -76.10 47.64
C ILE A 647 119.24 -76.98 46.80
N GLU A 648 119.23 -76.85 45.47
CA GLU A 648 118.38 -77.64 44.56
C GLU A 648 118.87 -79.09 44.30
N GLU A 649 120.15 -79.41 44.56
CA GLU A 649 120.74 -80.76 44.35
C GLU A 649 120.19 -81.87 45.29
N THR A 650 119.19 -81.60 46.11
CA THR A 650 118.62 -82.60 47.06
C THR A 650 117.15 -82.97 46.83
N ALA A 651 116.45 -82.37 45.85
CA ALA A 651 115.00 -82.59 45.67
C ALA A 651 114.57 -83.29 44.36
N GLU A 652 115.47 -83.48 43.39
CA GLU A 652 115.15 -84.04 42.05
C GLU A 652 115.09 -85.59 41.95
N GLU A 653 115.21 -86.35 43.04
CA GLU A 653 115.04 -87.82 42.98
C GLU A 653 113.57 -88.30 43.10
N PHE A 654 112.58 -87.48 43.48
CA PHE A 654 111.29 -88.02 43.97
C PHE A 654 110.03 -87.92 43.09
N CYS A 655 109.91 -87.05 42.08
CA CYS A 655 108.59 -86.82 41.44
C CYS A 655 108.51 -86.99 39.91
N LYS A 656 109.39 -87.80 39.31
CA LYS A 656 109.31 -88.23 37.89
C LYS A 656 108.26 -89.34 37.61
N LYS A 657 107.25 -89.54 38.47
CA LYS A 657 106.27 -90.66 38.40
C LYS A 657 104.77 -90.28 38.39
N PHE A 658 104.37 -89.04 38.66
CA PHE A 658 102.94 -88.71 38.84
C PHE A 658 102.26 -88.01 37.64
N GLU A 659 103.01 -87.61 36.62
CA GLU A 659 102.50 -86.78 35.52
C GLU A 659 101.70 -87.53 34.44
N ASP A 660 101.78 -88.87 34.37
CA ASP A 660 101.05 -89.67 33.38
C ASP A 660 99.59 -90.00 33.76
N SER A 661 99.13 -89.70 34.99
CA SER A 661 97.81 -90.15 35.49
C SER A 661 96.65 -89.14 35.40
N LEU A 662 96.89 -87.84 35.28
CA LEU A 662 95.80 -86.84 35.34
C LEU A 662 95.16 -86.49 33.98
N ARG A 663 95.63 -87.10 32.88
CA ARG A 663 95.03 -87.02 31.54
C ARG A 663 93.64 -87.68 31.43
N ILE A 664 93.18 -88.42 32.46
CA ILE A 664 91.90 -89.16 32.48
C ILE A 664 90.75 -88.36 33.14
N LEU A 665 91.02 -87.28 33.88
CA LEU A 665 90.01 -86.58 34.67
C LEU A 665 89.04 -85.72 33.82
N SER A 666 89.42 -85.33 32.61
CA SER A 666 88.63 -84.48 31.69
C SER A 666 87.36 -85.14 31.11
N ARG A 667 87.04 -86.40 31.45
CA ARG A 667 85.84 -87.13 30.98
C ARG A 667 84.64 -87.11 31.93
N ARG A 668 84.76 -86.53 33.13
CA ARG A 668 83.65 -86.43 34.12
C ARG A 668 82.74 -85.21 33.94
N ILE A 669 83.08 -84.26 33.06
CA ILE A 669 82.36 -82.98 32.91
C ILE A 669 81.04 -83.11 32.10
N GLN A 670 80.83 -84.18 31.33
CA GLN A 670 79.61 -84.38 30.52
C GLN A 670 78.35 -84.85 31.29
N VAL A 671 78.47 -85.24 32.57
CA VAL A 671 77.32 -85.79 33.34
C VAL A 671 76.53 -84.71 34.10
N ALA A 672 77.07 -83.50 34.23
CA ALA A 672 76.38 -82.39 34.90
C ALA A 672 75.28 -81.72 34.04
N GLU A 673 75.27 -81.94 32.72
CA GLU A 673 74.35 -81.27 31.78
C GLU A 673 72.97 -81.96 31.66
N GLN A 674 72.82 -83.21 32.13
CA GLN A 674 71.58 -84.00 31.98
C GLN A 674 70.47 -83.63 33.01
N LEU A 675 70.80 -82.96 34.13
CA LEU A 675 69.85 -82.65 35.22
C LEU A 675 69.05 -81.34 35.05
N HIS A 676 69.36 -80.50 34.04
CA HIS A 676 68.68 -79.21 33.84
C HIS A 676 67.46 -79.25 32.90
N VAL A 677 67.23 -80.33 32.16
CA VAL A 677 66.15 -80.39 31.14
C VAL A 677 64.78 -80.71 31.75
N GLU A 678 64.69 -81.44 32.87
CA GLU A 678 63.40 -81.89 33.42
C GLU A 678 62.63 -80.83 34.25
N ASN A 679 63.26 -79.73 34.68
CA ASN A 679 62.57 -78.65 35.42
C ASN A 679 61.82 -77.65 34.52
N LYS A 680 62.05 -77.68 33.19
CA LYS A 680 61.49 -76.69 32.23
C LYS A 680 60.04 -76.97 31.82
N ASP A 681 59.57 -78.22 31.96
CA ASP A 681 58.25 -78.63 31.47
C ASP A 681 57.11 -78.54 32.50
N VAL A 682 57.43 -78.42 33.79
CA VAL A 682 56.42 -78.22 34.85
C VAL A 682 55.90 -76.77 34.87
N TYR A 683 56.75 -75.78 34.58
CA TYR A 683 56.33 -74.36 34.53
C TYR A 683 55.42 -74.01 33.34
N ARG A 684 55.59 -74.71 32.21
CA ARG A 684 54.84 -74.44 30.98
C ARG A 684 53.34 -74.76 31.13
N ARG A 685 53.00 -75.88 31.77
CA ARG A 685 51.60 -76.33 31.96
C ARG A 685 50.81 -75.50 32.97
N THR A 686 51.48 -74.86 33.94
CA THR A 686 50.82 -74.01 34.94
C THR A 686 50.47 -72.63 34.37
N LYS A 687 51.28 -72.13 33.42
CA LYS A 687 51.04 -70.85 32.73
C LYS A 687 49.83 -70.89 31.78
N GLU A 688 49.65 -71.99 31.05
CA GLU A 688 48.55 -72.16 30.08
C GLU A 688 47.16 -72.23 30.74
N LYS A 689 47.05 -72.65 32.01
CA LYS A 689 45.76 -72.67 32.75
C LYS A 689 45.28 -71.27 33.13
N TYR A 690 46.19 -70.38 33.54
CA TYR A 690 45.85 -68.99 33.89
C TYR A 690 45.47 -68.14 32.67
N GLU A 691 45.99 -68.45 31.48
CA GLU A 691 45.67 -67.72 30.24
C GLU A 691 44.26 -68.04 29.70
N ILE A 692 43.71 -69.23 29.99
CA ILE A 692 42.35 -69.62 29.58
C ILE A 692 41.29 -68.97 30.50
N GLU A 693 41.51 -68.93 31.82
CA GLU A 693 40.59 -68.30 32.77
C GLU A 693 40.51 -66.77 32.57
N ASN A 694 41.63 -66.11 32.22
CA ASN A 694 41.63 -64.67 31.93
C ASN A 694 40.90 -64.29 30.62
N LYS A 695 40.69 -65.26 29.72
CA LYS A 695 39.96 -65.05 28.46
C LYS A 695 38.44 -65.08 28.69
N ASP A 696 37.95 -65.98 29.55
CA ASP A 696 36.53 -66.09 29.93
C ASP A 696 36.02 -64.87 30.72
N PHE A 697 36.86 -64.32 31.62
CA PHE A 697 36.53 -63.10 32.35
C PHE A 697 36.46 -61.85 31.44
N LYS A 698 37.26 -61.77 30.38
CA LYS A 698 37.21 -60.67 29.40
C LYS A 698 35.94 -60.70 28.54
N GLU A 699 35.44 -61.88 28.18
CA GLU A 699 34.26 -62.04 27.34
C GLU A 699 32.95 -61.72 28.10
N ARG A 700 32.88 -62.03 29.40
CA ARG A 700 31.75 -61.65 30.26
C ARG A 700 31.65 -60.15 30.55
N VAL A 701 32.79 -59.46 30.70
CA VAL A 701 32.82 -57.99 30.91
C VAL A 701 32.35 -57.25 29.65
N ALA A 702 32.74 -57.71 28.47
CA ALA A 702 32.32 -57.14 27.19
C ALA A 702 30.80 -57.26 26.95
N SER A 703 30.17 -58.35 27.40
CA SER A 703 28.71 -58.56 27.28
C SER A 703 27.91 -57.59 28.18
N THR A 704 28.37 -57.35 29.41
CA THR A 704 27.71 -56.41 30.34
C THR A 704 27.87 -54.93 29.93
N GLU A 705 28.98 -54.56 29.27
CA GLU A 705 29.17 -53.20 28.73
C GLU A 705 28.20 -52.85 27.59
N VAL A 706 27.82 -53.83 26.76
CA VAL A 706 26.88 -53.63 25.64
C VAL A 706 25.45 -53.41 26.16
N ALA A 707 25.05 -54.08 27.24
CA ALA A 707 23.74 -53.88 27.86
C ALA A 707 23.61 -52.50 28.53
N VAL A 708 24.68 -52.00 29.16
CA VAL A 708 24.72 -50.66 29.78
C VAL A 708 24.72 -49.54 28.72
N LYS A 709 25.39 -49.73 27.57
CA LYS A 709 25.33 -48.77 26.44
C LYS A 709 23.92 -48.59 25.87
N LYS A 710 23.17 -49.69 25.70
CA LYS A 710 21.77 -49.64 25.20
C LYS A 710 20.81 -48.94 26.16
N MET A 711 20.97 -49.12 27.49
CA MET A 711 20.18 -48.37 28.48
C MET A 711 20.50 -46.86 28.47
N LYS A 712 21.76 -46.49 28.22
CA LYS A 712 22.20 -45.09 28.13
C LYS A 712 21.64 -44.39 26.89
N GLU A 713 21.52 -45.08 25.76
CA GLU A 713 20.89 -44.57 24.53
C GLU A 713 19.38 -44.33 24.70
N ILE A 714 18.67 -45.23 25.37
CA ILE A 714 17.22 -45.06 25.65
C ILE A 714 16.98 -43.87 26.60
N SER A 715 17.85 -43.65 27.60
CA SER A 715 17.78 -42.49 28.50
C SER A 715 18.07 -41.16 27.80
N LEU A 716 18.99 -41.13 26.83
CA LEU A 716 19.28 -39.93 26.04
C LEU A 716 18.12 -39.59 25.09
N THR A 717 17.54 -40.61 24.44
CA THR A 717 16.40 -40.44 23.52
C THR A 717 15.14 -39.92 24.24
N ALA A 718 14.94 -40.32 25.51
CA ALA A 718 13.82 -39.83 26.32
C ALA A 718 13.99 -38.37 26.75
N ASN A 719 15.21 -37.93 27.07
CA ASN A 719 15.50 -36.53 27.40
C ASN A 719 15.42 -35.62 26.17
N ASP A 720 15.85 -36.09 25.00
CA ASP A 720 15.73 -35.34 23.74
C ASP A 720 14.26 -35.12 23.34
N MET A 721 13.37 -36.08 23.63
CA MET A 721 11.92 -35.92 23.42
C MET A 721 11.27 -34.92 24.37
N LEU A 722 11.73 -34.81 25.62
CA LEU A 722 11.25 -33.79 26.58
C LEU A 722 11.69 -32.38 26.19
N PHE A 723 12.94 -32.21 25.71
CA PHE A 723 13.44 -30.93 25.22
C PHE A 723 12.73 -30.48 23.93
N GLY A 724 12.34 -31.44 23.07
CA GLY A 724 11.52 -31.18 21.89
C GLY A 724 10.11 -30.64 22.22
N LEU A 725 9.53 -31.03 23.36
CA LEU A 725 8.23 -30.53 23.83
C LEU A 725 8.30 -29.06 24.30
N ASP A 726 9.36 -28.66 25.00
CA ASP A 726 9.58 -27.26 25.41
C ASP A 726 9.84 -26.34 24.20
N ALA A 727 10.52 -26.84 23.17
CA ALA A 727 10.71 -26.11 21.91
C ALA A 727 9.38 -25.91 21.14
N VAL A 728 8.44 -26.84 21.25
CA VAL A 728 7.09 -26.70 20.70
C VAL A 728 6.27 -25.70 21.52
N ALA A 729 6.41 -25.68 22.85
CA ALA A 729 5.76 -24.70 23.72
C ALA A 729 6.20 -23.26 23.41
N LEU A 730 7.51 -23.02 23.26
CA LEU A 730 8.05 -21.70 22.88
C LEU A 730 7.59 -21.24 21.48
N LYS A 731 7.50 -22.16 20.51
CA LYS A 731 6.96 -21.85 19.18
C LYS A 731 5.47 -21.53 19.21
N PHE A 732 4.71 -22.15 20.12
CA PHE A 732 3.29 -21.87 20.31
C PHE A 732 3.07 -20.47 20.92
N GLU A 733 3.92 -20.07 21.85
CA GLU A 733 3.92 -18.74 22.48
C GLU A 733 4.34 -17.63 21.50
N GLN A 734 5.30 -17.91 20.62
CA GLN A 734 5.66 -17.00 19.53
C GLN A 734 4.55 -16.91 18.47
N CYS A 735 3.85 -18.01 18.18
CA CYS A 735 2.68 -18.00 17.31
C CYS A 735 1.52 -17.21 17.92
N SER A 736 1.23 -17.36 19.21
CA SER A 736 0.15 -16.63 19.88
C SER A 736 0.41 -15.11 19.88
N GLY A 737 1.67 -14.68 20.07
CA GLY A 737 2.07 -13.28 19.91
C GLY A 737 1.86 -12.74 18.49
N ASN A 738 2.20 -13.53 17.46
CA ASN A 738 1.97 -13.16 16.06
C ASN A 738 0.47 -13.09 15.70
N PHE A 739 -0.34 -14.01 16.25
CA PHE A 739 -1.79 -13.96 16.11
C PHE A 739 -2.38 -12.73 16.79
N LEU A 740 -1.96 -12.40 18.02
CA LEU A 740 -2.39 -11.20 18.72
C LEU A 740 -2.02 -9.91 17.96
N ASN A 741 -0.83 -9.84 17.37
CA ASN A 741 -0.43 -8.71 16.54
C ASN A 741 -1.26 -8.61 15.25
N ARG A 742 -1.56 -9.74 14.60
CA ARG A 742 -2.47 -9.75 13.41
C ARG A 742 -3.90 -9.39 13.79
N ILE A 743 -4.39 -9.86 14.93
CA ILE A 743 -5.71 -9.52 15.47
C ILE A 743 -5.77 -8.03 15.81
N SER A 744 -4.72 -7.48 16.42
CA SER A 744 -4.60 -6.05 16.74
C SER A 744 -4.59 -5.20 15.47
N LYS A 745 -3.81 -5.58 14.46
CA LYS A 745 -3.77 -4.91 13.16
C LYS A 745 -5.12 -4.97 12.43
N ALA A 746 -5.74 -6.16 12.36
CA ALA A 746 -7.06 -6.34 11.78
C ALA A 746 -8.13 -5.55 12.55
N SER A 747 -8.03 -5.47 13.88
CA SER A 747 -8.95 -4.67 14.70
C SER A 747 -8.82 -3.17 14.43
N CYS A 748 -7.61 -2.66 14.24
CA CYS A 748 -7.38 -1.27 13.82
C CYS A 748 -7.96 -1.00 12.42
N GLU A 749 -7.72 -1.89 11.46
CA GLU A 749 -8.27 -1.77 10.11
C GLU A 749 -9.81 -1.81 10.11
N VAL A 750 -10.43 -2.65 10.94
CA VAL A 750 -11.88 -2.70 11.15
C VAL A 750 -12.41 -1.42 11.81
N LEU A 751 -11.68 -0.83 12.75
CA LEU A 751 -12.05 0.46 13.35
C LEU A 751 -11.99 1.60 12.32
N PHE A 752 -10.97 1.64 11.46
CA PHE A 752 -10.91 2.59 10.35
C PHE A 752 -12.07 2.39 9.37
N ALA A 753 -12.39 1.13 9.02
CA ALA A 753 -13.52 0.82 8.15
C ALA A 753 -14.85 1.26 8.79
N LYS A 754 -15.03 1.03 10.09
CA LYS A 754 -16.20 1.49 10.86
C LYS A 754 -16.33 3.02 10.81
N ASP A 755 -15.26 3.75 11.06
CA ASP A 755 -15.25 5.21 11.02
C ASP A 755 -15.51 5.74 9.61
N TRP A 756 -14.96 5.08 8.58
CA TRP A 756 -15.22 5.39 7.19
C TRP A 756 -16.69 5.19 6.82
N VAL A 757 -17.28 4.05 7.19
CA VAL A 757 -18.71 3.76 7.01
C VAL A 757 -19.56 4.78 7.78
N GLN A 758 -19.17 5.15 9.00
CA GLN A 758 -19.92 6.11 9.81
C GLN A 758 -19.92 7.52 9.18
N ARG A 759 -18.77 7.97 8.64
CA ARG A 759 -18.70 9.25 7.90
C ARG A 759 -19.55 9.20 6.64
N LYS A 760 -19.49 8.10 5.88
CA LYS A 760 -20.30 7.92 4.67
C LYS A 760 -21.79 7.84 4.98
N ASN A 761 -22.21 7.17 6.06
CA ASN A 761 -23.60 7.16 6.50
C ASN A 761 -24.09 8.54 6.94
N LYS A 762 -23.25 9.36 7.59
CA LYS A 762 -23.60 10.76 7.89
C LYS A 762 -23.78 11.60 6.62
N ALA A 763 -22.87 11.45 5.66
CA ALA A 763 -22.99 12.12 4.36
C ALA A 763 -24.22 11.64 3.57
N LEU A 764 -24.50 10.34 3.57
CA LEU A 764 -25.68 9.74 2.95
C LEU A 764 -26.96 10.27 3.60
N LYS A 765 -26.95 10.50 4.93
CA LYS A 765 -28.07 11.10 5.63
C LYS A 765 -28.32 12.55 5.19
N HIS A 766 -27.28 13.36 5.00
CA HIS A 766 -27.44 14.71 4.43
C HIS A 766 -27.96 14.68 3.00
N VAL A 767 -27.46 13.77 2.16
CA VAL A 767 -28.00 13.59 0.80
C VAL A 767 -29.46 13.13 0.85
N GLN A 768 -29.83 12.27 1.80
CA GLN A 768 -31.22 11.88 2.01
C GLN A 768 -32.09 13.07 2.44
N GLU A 769 -31.61 13.90 3.37
CA GLU A 769 -32.28 15.12 3.82
C GLU A 769 -32.44 16.13 2.66
N ASP A 770 -31.44 16.26 1.78
CA ASP A 770 -31.50 17.08 0.57
C ASP A 770 -32.51 16.54 -0.44
N ILE A 771 -32.55 15.20 -0.65
CA ILE A 771 -33.55 14.55 -1.50
C ILE A 771 -34.96 14.78 -0.95
N ASP A 772 -35.17 14.62 0.36
CA ASP A 772 -36.46 14.85 0.99
C ASP A 772 -36.89 16.33 0.87
N CYS A 773 -35.96 17.28 0.97
CA CYS A 773 -36.20 18.70 0.73
C CYS A 773 -36.61 18.99 -0.73
N LEU A 774 -35.91 18.39 -1.69
CA LEU A 774 -36.24 18.52 -3.11
C LEU A 774 -37.60 17.89 -3.46
N LEU A 775 -37.94 16.75 -2.85
CA LEU A 775 -39.26 16.13 -3.01
C LEU A 775 -40.36 17.04 -2.47
N ALA A 776 -40.19 17.64 -1.30
CA ALA A 776 -41.15 18.62 -0.77
C ALA A 776 -41.30 19.85 -1.69
N GLN A 777 -40.19 20.36 -2.26
CA GLN A 777 -40.26 21.44 -3.24
C GLN A 777 -41.01 21.01 -4.51
N LEU A 778 -40.79 19.79 -4.99
CA LEU A 778 -41.49 19.25 -6.15
C LEU A 778 -42.99 19.16 -5.88
N ASP A 779 -43.42 18.66 -4.71
CA ASP A 779 -44.83 18.61 -4.30
C ASP A 779 -45.47 20.00 -4.26
N THR A 780 -44.75 21.02 -3.74
CA THR A 780 -45.26 22.41 -3.75
C THR A 780 -45.41 22.95 -5.17
N LYS A 781 -44.46 22.64 -6.06
CA LYS A 781 -44.52 23.06 -7.47
C LYS A 781 -45.62 22.32 -8.22
N GLU A 782 -45.84 21.03 -7.92
CA GLU A 782 -46.95 20.27 -8.47
C GLU A 782 -48.30 20.86 -8.05
N ALA A 783 -48.44 21.27 -6.78
CA ALA A 783 -49.64 21.97 -6.30
C ALA A 783 -49.84 23.33 -7.01
N GLU A 784 -48.78 24.11 -7.21
CA GLU A 784 -48.84 25.36 -7.99
C GLU A 784 -49.27 25.11 -9.45
N VAL A 785 -48.72 24.08 -10.09
CA VAL A 785 -49.08 23.67 -11.46
C VAL A 785 -50.54 23.24 -11.54
N LEU A 786 -51.04 22.49 -10.56
CA LEU A 786 -52.47 22.13 -10.49
C LEU A 786 -53.35 23.36 -10.34
N GLY A 787 -52.95 24.33 -9.51
CA GLY A 787 -53.67 25.60 -9.37
C GLY A 787 -53.66 26.44 -10.66
N LEU A 788 -52.56 26.45 -11.41
CA LEU A 788 -52.50 27.08 -12.72
C LEU A 788 -53.36 26.36 -13.76
N ARG A 789 -53.36 25.03 -13.78
CA ARG A 789 -54.23 24.23 -14.66
C ARG A 789 -55.71 24.52 -14.41
N GLU A 790 -56.12 24.64 -13.15
CA GLU A 790 -57.50 25.02 -12.81
C GLU A 790 -57.85 26.43 -13.31
N LYS A 791 -56.95 27.40 -13.18
CA LYS A 791 -57.14 28.76 -13.70
C LYS A 791 -57.23 28.78 -15.23
N VAL A 792 -56.36 28.04 -15.92
CA VAL A 792 -56.38 27.89 -17.38
C VAL A 792 -57.72 27.30 -17.81
N TRP A 793 -58.17 26.22 -17.18
CA TRP A 793 -59.47 25.60 -17.48
C TRP A 793 -60.64 26.58 -17.29
N LYS A 794 -60.63 27.41 -16.23
CA LYS A 794 -61.64 28.47 -16.02
C LYS A 794 -61.61 29.53 -17.12
N LEU A 795 -60.42 29.93 -17.58
CA LEU A 795 -60.27 30.89 -18.67
C LEU A 795 -60.71 30.30 -20.01
N GLU A 796 -60.34 29.06 -20.31
CA GLU A 796 -60.77 28.33 -21.53
C GLU A 796 -62.29 28.24 -21.62
N ASN A 797 -62.97 27.92 -20.51
CA ASN A 797 -64.43 27.93 -20.48
C ASN A 797 -65.01 29.32 -20.72
N LYS A 798 -64.39 30.37 -20.17
CA LYS A 798 -64.85 31.75 -20.40
C LYS A 798 -64.64 32.19 -21.85
N VAL A 799 -63.53 31.78 -22.47
CA VAL A 799 -63.28 32.00 -23.91
C VAL A 799 -64.34 31.28 -24.74
N ARG A 800 -64.66 30.03 -24.42
CA ARG A 800 -65.71 29.26 -25.12
C ARG A 800 -67.08 29.95 -25.06
N GLU A 801 -67.46 30.51 -23.91
CA GLU A 801 -68.70 31.28 -23.78
C GLU A 801 -68.67 32.60 -24.58
N LEU A 802 -67.53 33.31 -24.57
CA LEU A 802 -67.35 34.51 -25.39
C LEU A 802 -67.42 34.19 -26.89
N GLU A 803 -66.78 33.12 -27.35
CA GLU A 803 -66.84 32.64 -28.73
C GLU A 803 -68.28 32.33 -29.15
N LYS A 804 -69.06 31.68 -28.28
CA LYS A 804 -70.47 31.42 -28.52
C LYS A 804 -71.27 32.71 -28.69
N MET A 805 -71.08 33.69 -27.82
CA MET A 805 -71.75 35.00 -27.93
C MET A 805 -71.34 35.77 -29.18
N VAL A 806 -70.07 35.69 -29.60
CA VAL A 806 -69.62 36.30 -30.86
C VAL A 806 -70.32 35.65 -32.04
N LYS A 807 -70.38 34.32 -32.07
CA LYS A 807 -71.06 33.58 -33.15
C LYS A 807 -72.54 33.90 -33.23
N GLU A 808 -73.25 33.95 -32.11
CA GLU A 808 -74.67 34.34 -32.05
C GLU A 808 -74.88 35.78 -32.59
N LYS A 809 -73.96 36.71 -32.28
CA LYS A 809 -74.00 38.08 -32.82
C LYS A 809 -73.73 38.13 -34.33
N GLU A 810 -72.76 37.36 -34.82
CA GLU A 810 -72.47 37.25 -36.26
C GLU A 810 -73.67 36.69 -37.03
N GLU A 811 -74.30 35.63 -36.52
CA GLU A 811 -75.53 35.06 -37.07
C GLU A 811 -76.68 36.09 -37.06
N GLY A 812 -76.83 36.85 -35.98
CA GLY A 812 -77.81 37.95 -35.90
C GLY A 812 -77.54 39.08 -36.90
N MET A 813 -76.27 39.46 -37.11
CA MET A 813 -75.89 40.46 -38.12
C MET A 813 -76.15 39.96 -39.55
N LEU A 814 -75.87 38.68 -39.83
CA LEU A 814 -76.20 38.06 -41.11
C LEU A 814 -77.71 38.05 -41.37
N GLY A 815 -78.50 37.75 -40.33
CA GLY A 815 -79.97 37.85 -40.36
C GLY A 815 -80.45 39.26 -40.71
N MET A 816 -80.00 40.29 -39.99
CA MET A 816 -80.31 41.68 -40.32
C MET A 816 -79.83 42.09 -41.73
N GLY A 817 -78.70 41.55 -42.18
CA GLY A 817 -78.21 41.75 -43.54
C GLY A 817 -79.16 41.19 -44.59
N GLU A 818 -79.73 40.01 -44.35
CA GLU A 818 -80.73 39.41 -45.24
C GLU A 818 -82.06 40.17 -45.19
N GLU A 819 -82.52 40.60 -44.01
CA GLU A 819 -83.71 41.45 -43.88
C GLU A 819 -83.55 42.78 -44.64
N LYS A 820 -82.38 43.42 -44.56
CA LYS A 820 -82.06 44.62 -45.35
C LYS A 820 -82.06 44.33 -46.84
N ARG A 821 -81.46 43.21 -47.28
CA ARG A 821 -81.48 42.79 -48.68
C ARG A 821 -82.92 42.56 -49.16
N GLU A 822 -83.76 41.92 -48.36
CA GLU A 822 -85.18 41.70 -48.69
C GLU A 822 -85.95 43.02 -48.74
N ALA A 823 -85.75 43.94 -47.80
CA ALA A 823 -86.36 45.27 -47.85
C ALA A 823 -85.98 46.04 -49.13
N ILE A 824 -84.71 45.93 -49.57
CA ILE A 824 -84.25 46.50 -50.85
C ILE A 824 -84.96 45.82 -52.03
N ARG A 825 -85.07 44.48 -52.05
CA ARG A 825 -85.81 43.75 -53.11
C ARG A 825 -87.27 44.23 -53.21
N GLN A 826 -87.95 44.37 -52.07
CA GLN A 826 -89.33 44.85 -52.01
C GLN A 826 -89.46 46.28 -52.55
N LEU A 827 -88.53 47.17 -52.20
CA LEU A 827 -88.48 48.53 -52.74
C LEU A 827 -88.26 48.55 -54.26
N CYS A 828 -87.35 47.71 -54.78
CA CYS A 828 -87.13 47.57 -56.22
C CYS A 828 -88.39 47.14 -56.96
N ILE A 829 -89.11 46.12 -56.46
CA ILE A 829 -90.38 45.67 -57.04
C ILE A 829 -91.40 46.82 -57.08
N TRP A 830 -91.46 47.62 -56.03
CA TRP A 830 -92.38 48.76 -55.95
C TRP A 830 -92.01 49.86 -56.95
N ILE A 831 -90.72 50.17 -57.10
CA ILE A 831 -90.21 51.12 -58.10
C ILE A 831 -90.56 50.64 -59.52
N ASP A 832 -90.34 49.37 -59.82
CA ASP A 832 -90.64 48.80 -61.15
C ASP A 832 -92.13 48.79 -61.45
N TYR A 833 -92.98 48.56 -60.45
CA TYR A 833 -94.44 48.71 -60.58
C TYR A 833 -94.84 50.15 -60.93
N HIS A 834 -94.28 51.15 -60.23
CA HIS A 834 -94.56 52.56 -60.53
C HIS A 834 -94.03 53.00 -61.88
N ARG A 835 -92.83 52.54 -62.28
CA ARG A 835 -92.28 52.77 -63.62
C ARG A 835 -93.19 52.19 -64.69
N SER A 836 -93.57 50.92 -64.56
CA SER A 836 -94.46 50.24 -65.51
C SER A 836 -95.82 50.95 -65.63
N ARG A 837 -96.38 51.42 -64.50
CA ARG A 837 -97.64 52.18 -64.49
C ARG A 837 -97.49 53.56 -65.10
N SER A 838 -96.39 54.24 -64.85
CA SER A 838 -96.06 55.53 -65.48
C SER A 838 -95.94 55.38 -66.99
N ASP A 839 -95.21 54.37 -67.46
CA ASP A 839 -95.05 54.06 -68.88
C ASP A 839 -96.39 53.70 -69.53
N TYR A 840 -97.24 52.94 -68.84
CA TYR A 840 -98.60 52.65 -69.29
C TYR A 840 -99.47 53.92 -69.43
N LEU A 841 -99.45 54.81 -68.43
CA LEU A 841 -100.19 56.08 -68.49
C LEU A 841 -99.64 57.00 -69.60
N LYS A 842 -98.32 57.02 -69.78
CA LYS A 842 -97.65 57.78 -70.84
C LYS A 842 -98.05 57.27 -72.24
N LYS A 843 -98.17 55.94 -72.40
CA LYS A 843 -98.66 55.31 -73.63
C LYS A 843 -100.11 55.69 -73.93
N ILE A 844 -101.00 55.63 -72.94
CA ILE A 844 -102.41 56.05 -73.09
C ILE A 844 -102.51 57.53 -73.50
N LEU A 845 -101.72 58.41 -72.88
CA LEU A 845 -101.69 59.83 -73.23
C LEU A 845 -101.25 60.05 -74.68
N MET A 846 -100.22 59.33 -75.15
CA MET A 846 -99.76 59.38 -76.54
C MET A 846 -100.81 58.88 -77.54
N GLU A 847 -101.54 57.82 -77.21
CA GLU A 847 -102.64 57.32 -78.03
C GLU A 847 -103.80 58.34 -78.08
N MET A 848 -104.09 59.04 -76.98
CA MET A 848 -105.15 60.05 -76.91
C MET A 848 -104.83 61.33 -77.70
N THR A 849 -103.56 61.75 -77.75
CA THR A 849 -103.11 62.84 -78.63
C THR A 849 -103.14 62.45 -80.11
N ALA A 850 -102.81 61.20 -80.45
CA ALA A 850 -102.92 60.69 -81.83
C ALA A 850 -104.38 60.68 -82.33
N VAL A 851 -105.35 60.30 -81.48
CA VAL A 851 -106.79 60.32 -81.82
C VAL A 851 -107.34 61.75 -81.99
N ARG A 852 -106.80 62.75 -81.29
CA ARG A 852 -107.19 64.15 -81.49
C ARG A 852 -106.74 64.71 -82.85
N SER A 853 -105.59 64.29 -83.36
CA SER A 853 -105.11 64.69 -84.70
C SER A 853 -105.89 64.07 -85.87
N GLN A 854 -106.64 62.99 -85.66
CA GLN A 854 -107.48 62.35 -86.69
C GLN A 854 -108.91 62.91 -86.80
N ARG A 855 -109.35 63.83 -85.93
CA ARG A 855 -110.70 64.44 -85.97
C ARG A 855 -110.78 65.81 -86.67
N THR A 856 -109.67 66.31 -87.21
CA THR A 856 -109.60 67.60 -87.93
C THR A 856 -109.11 67.45 -89.37
N SER A 857 -109.46 66.34 -90.02
CA SER A 857 -109.33 66.20 -91.48
C SER A 857 -110.65 65.83 -92.12
#